data_AF-A0A8J9YI40-F1
#
_entry.id   AF-A0A8J9YI40-F1
#
_cell.length_a   1.000
_cell.length_b   1.000
_cell.length_c   1.000
_cell.angle_alpha   90.00
_cell.angle_beta   90.00
_cell.angle_gamma   90.00
#
_symmetry.space_group_name_H-M   'P 1'
#
loop_
_entity.id
_entity.type
_entity.pdbx_description
1 polymer ?
#
loop_
_entity_poly.entity_id
_entity_poly.type
_entity_poly.pdbx_seq_one_letter_code
_entity_poly.pdbx_strand_id
1 'polypeptide(L)'
;MALNLWRSYSKARNNVFSNGNNCSSLSALYKYFSRSFCDDKFSSPEFSNSTIFIENGYNVHELPVVVRRLKDLEDLNVNPSSTETQQGTSDPLSYHLIQEEFKQCTDLREVFSLITKCTKITPNIALGAIERIYDLEKDGNLNLTTDQNIHINFAKGAILEKLLKVVMKTEDTQTILNVLKTTSTIMEPHKYNFCDELFLRVLDNKLSLEQLCDFTMFLIKNKDHQKYSQTIDKLWVGFVDKEKEINGTNIVHIFKILPGLKVSKKTIISLLEQKLAELWCQIKVPAMQDILDVFLIEKFFSMQLYAVLGHWFYTNIHCLDDDELLAIVSKFTQLKYTDHQIEAAVEKFLKLKVSKIKSQVLIIGILNYCTQFKLRNKHILDTCGQYFLTNRKDISHSFLKSFIYPYGYLYAEPTNSEFWTLAEEVLLENCYKINVFDLSSVILSYIYCGHYPLKLVSKVFSAEYIAKINNNDVLKKLHLIDTALSLECRAYAGPLLAKDQWFKPVLQDTRIKNIVDKIIDNIVSVIGVSEKLSTAVVLPNFCSDETYLIDIMLYPGGPGNSTFNWKSQSIRNGSTAILIHLPDHYCSDNEQLLGPQVMKKRHLKILGMRVVSLKYSLLSQFYTSHDTPGLENYLKESIENSKT
;
A
#
# COMPACT_ATOMS: atom_id res chain seq x y z
N MET A 1 17.95 34.97 -46.53
CA MET A 1 16.61 35.55 -46.22
C MET A 1 15.55 34.50 -46.53
N ALA A 2 14.53 34.40 -45.67
CA ALA A 2 13.41 33.43 -45.68
C ALA A 2 13.72 32.01 -45.12
N LEU A 3 13.59 31.88 -43.80
CA LEU A 3 13.37 30.62 -43.10
C LEU A 3 11.90 30.19 -43.32
N ASN A 4 11.70 29.08 -44.02
CA ASN A 4 10.43 28.35 -44.05
C ASN A 4 10.47 27.24 -42.99
N LEU A 5 9.88 27.50 -41.82
CA LEU A 5 9.55 26.47 -40.84
C LEU A 5 8.27 25.75 -41.27
N TRP A 6 8.42 24.54 -41.81
CA TRP A 6 7.33 23.61 -42.00
C TRP A 6 6.81 23.15 -40.62
N ARG A 7 5.62 23.63 -40.24
CA ARG A 7 4.83 23.06 -39.14
C ARG A 7 3.79 22.11 -39.74
N SER A 8 3.97 20.80 -39.54
CA SER A 8 2.92 19.83 -39.78
C SER A 8 2.00 19.77 -38.55
N TYR A 9 0.88 20.48 -38.60
CA TYR A 9 -0.27 20.23 -37.71
C TYR A 9 -1.12 19.11 -38.33
N SER A 10 -1.08 17.91 -37.76
CA SER A 10 -2.12 16.91 -38.00
C SER A 10 -3.35 17.26 -37.15
N LYS A 11 -4.30 17.93 -37.81
CA LYS A 11 -5.64 18.28 -37.33
C LYS A 11 -6.40 17.04 -36.80
N ALA A 12 -6.87 17.10 -35.56
CA ALA A 12 -8.13 16.45 -35.18
C ALA A 12 -9.26 17.49 -35.30
N ARG A 13 -10.15 17.24 -36.26
CA ARG A 13 -11.40 17.96 -36.51
C ARG A 13 -12.27 17.95 -35.25
N ASN A 14 -12.80 19.09 -34.84
CA ASN A 14 -14.10 19.15 -34.17
C ASN A 14 -14.93 20.31 -34.73
N ASN A 15 -16.16 19.96 -35.05
CA ASN A 15 -17.17 20.79 -35.69
C ASN A 15 -17.50 22.03 -34.84
N VAL A 16 -17.38 23.21 -35.43
CA VAL A 16 -18.03 24.43 -34.96
C VAL A 16 -19.22 24.67 -35.89
N PHE A 17 -20.43 24.51 -35.37
CA PHE A 17 -21.60 25.19 -35.92
C PHE A 17 -21.76 26.54 -35.21
N SER A 18 -21.93 27.54 -36.04
CA SER A 18 -22.08 28.97 -35.80
C SER A 18 -23.42 29.35 -35.18
N ASN A 19 -23.38 30.38 -34.32
CA ASN A 19 -24.30 31.54 -34.25
C ASN A 19 -23.78 32.41 -33.08
N GLY A 20 -23.72 33.73 -33.10
CA GLY A 20 -24.34 34.75 -33.92
C GLY A 20 -24.86 35.87 -33.00
N ASN A 21 -24.08 36.96 -32.91
CA ASN A 21 -24.42 38.32 -32.48
C ASN A 21 -24.67 38.74 -31.00
N ASN A 22 -23.97 39.84 -30.69
CA ASN A 22 -24.33 41.03 -29.88
C ASN A 22 -24.45 40.94 -28.35
N CYS A 23 -23.46 41.52 -27.65
CA CYS A 23 -23.58 42.79 -26.91
C CYS A 23 -22.55 42.92 -25.76
N SER A 24 -21.74 43.96 -25.90
CA SER A 24 -21.08 44.83 -24.90
C SER A 24 -21.20 44.56 -23.38
N SER A 25 -20.02 44.78 -22.78
CA SER A 25 -19.71 45.28 -21.43
C SER A 25 -19.75 44.29 -20.27
N LEU A 26 -18.56 43.98 -19.74
CA LEU A 26 -18.16 44.37 -18.38
C LEU A 26 -16.67 44.05 -18.19
N SER A 27 -15.85 45.02 -18.55
CA SER A 27 -14.48 45.13 -18.08
C SER A 27 -14.46 45.53 -16.61
N ALA A 28 -14.14 44.60 -15.71
CA ALA A 28 -13.36 44.85 -14.50
C ALA A 28 -13.16 43.52 -13.75
N LEU A 29 -11.88 43.14 -13.55
CA LEU A 29 -11.35 42.21 -12.52
C LEU A 29 -10.39 41.11 -12.99
N TYR A 30 -9.60 41.35 -14.04
CA TYR A 30 -8.30 40.65 -14.16
C TYR A 30 -7.17 41.68 -14.25
N LYS A 31 -6.68 42.07 -13.07
CA LYS A 31 -5.33 42.63 -12.93
C LYS A 31 -4.35 41.58 -13.44
N TYR A 32 -3.68 41.92 -14.53
CA TYR A 32 -2.36 41.46 -14.94
C TYR A 32 -1.66 40.51 -13.96
N PHE A 33 -1.74 39.20 -14.21
CA PHE A 33 -0.58 38.35 -13.99
C PHE A 33 0.25 38.42 -15.28
N SER A 34 1.24 39.30 -15.22
CA SER A 34 2.40 39.34 -16.09
C SER A 34 2.88 37.91 -16.40
N ARG A 35 2.93 37.55 -17.69
CA ARG A 35 3.74 36.44 -18.16
C ARG A 35 5.20 36.81 -17.88
N SER A 36 5.77 36.34 -16.78
CA SER A 36 7.20 36.43 -16.56
C SER A 36 7.90 35.47 -17.51
N PHE A 37 8.51 36.03 -18.56
CA PHE A 37 9.62 35.39 -19.25
C PHE A 37 10.74 35.12 -18.25
N CYS A 38 11.39 33.97 -18.45
CA CYS A 38 12.56 33.48 -17.72
C CYS A 38 13.52 34.60 -17.32
N ASP A 39 13.65 34.84 -16.02
CA ASP A 39 14.65 35.75 -15.44
C ASP A 39 15.43 35.00 -14.36
N ASP A 40 15.95 33.81 -14.72
CA ASP A 40 16.89 33.07 -13.88
C ASP A 40 18.30 33.19 -14.44
N LYS A 41 19.12 33.99 -13.77
CA LYS A 41 20.54 34.29 -14.03
C LYS A 41 21.50 33.10 -13.84
N PHE A 42 21.03 31.87 -14.01
CA PHE A 42 21.81 30.64 -13.86
C PHE A 42 21.68 29.69 -15.07
N SER A 43 21.46 30.21 -16.28
CA SER A 43 21.45 29.37 -17.49
C SER A 43 22.87 28.97 -17.90
N SER A 44 23.14 27.66 -17.93
CA SER A 44 24.11 27.12 -18.87
C SER A 44 23.66 27.48 -20.30
N PRO A 45 24.57 27.88 -21.21
CA PRO A 45 24.22 28.50 -22.50
C PRO A 45 23.58 27.56 -23.53
N GLU A 46 23.29 26.31 -23.17
CA GLU A 46 22.85 25.24 -24.08
C GLU A 46 21.42 24.76 -23.82
N PHE A 47 20.81 25.11 -22.69
CA PHE A 47 19.49 24.63 -22.28
C PHE A 47 18.50 25.76 -21.97
N SER A 48 17.24 25.54 -22.31
CA SER A 48 16.12 26.26 -21.71
C SER A 48 15.17 25.28 -21.00
N ASN A 49 14.76 25.64 -19.79
CA ASN A 49 13.74 24.91 -19.05
C ASN A 49 12.37 25.30 -19.59
N SER A 50 11.53 24.31 -19.88
CA SER A 50 10.15 24.49 -20.31
C SER A 50 9.25 23.48 -19.62
N THR A 51 7.95 23.59 -19.83
CA THR A 51 6.96 22.63 -19.36
C THR A 51 6.07 22.22 -20.51
N ILE A 52 5.68 20.95 -20.52
CA ILE A 52 4.71 20.40 -21.48
C ILE A 52 3.48 19.93 -20.72
N PHE A 53 2.30 20.18 -21.30
CA PHE A 53 1.07 19.55 -20.81
C PHE A 53 0.87 18.23 -21.56
N ILE A 54 0.82 17.14 -20.82
CA ILE A 54 0.46 15.81 -21.35
C ILE A 54 -0.95 15.49 -20.91
N GLU A 55 -1.78 15.09 -21.87
CA GLU A 55 -3.14 14.63 -21.66
C GLU A 55 -3.18 13.10 -21.80
N ASN A 56 -3.40 12.41 -20.68
CA ASN A 56 -3.65 10.96 -20.64
C ASN A 56 -5.12 10.73 -20.24
N GLY A 57 -6.00 10.59 -21.23
CA GLY A 57 -7.44 10.51 -21.00
C GLY A 57 -7.99 11.83 -20.43
N TYR A 58 -8.68 11.79 -19.29
CA TYR A 58 -9.22 13.00 -18.63
C TYR A 58 -8.20 13.74 -17.76
N ASN A 59 -6.95 13.26 -17.70
CA ASN A 59 -5.92 13.80 -16.83
C ASN A 59 -4.93 14.64 -17.64
N VAL A 60 -4.85 15.93 -17.32
CA VAL A 60 -3.84 16.85 -17.86
C VAL A 60 -2.79 17.11 -16.77
N HIS A 61 -1.51 16.83 -17.07
CA HIS A 61 -0.40 17.08 -16.16
C HIS A 61 0.67 17.94 -16.81
N GLU A 62 1.21 18.89 -16.04
CA GLU A 62 2.36 19.69 -16.43
C GLU A 62 3.64 18.94 -16.07
N LEU A 63 4.50 18.69 -17.06
CA LEU A 63 5.76 17.98 -16.88
C LEU A 63 6.94 18.86 -17.30
N PRO A 64 8.04 18.85 -16.54
CA PRO A 64 9.23 19.61 -16.91
C PRO A 64 9.92 18.97 -18.11
N VAL A 65 10.27 19.79 -19.09
CA VAL A 65 11.01 19.41 -20.29
C VAL A 65 12.17 20.36 -20.48
N VAL A 66 13.25 19.88 -21.07
CA VAL A 66 14.39 20.73 -21.44
C VAL A 66 14.46 20.84 -22.94
N VAL A 67 14.61 22.07 -23.43
CA VAL A 67 14.77 22.37 -24.85
C VAL A 67 16.24 22.71 -25.08
N ARG A 68 16.93 21.91 -25.89
CA ARG A 68 18.30 22.18 -26.32
C ARG A 68 18.28 23.18 -27.47
N ARG A 69 19.10 24.23 -27.36
CA ARG A 69 19.29 25.18 -28.46
C ARG A 69 20.37 24.65 -29.41
N LEU A 70 19.96 23.99 -30.49
CA LEU A 70 20.87 23.55 -31.55
C LEU A 70 21.48 24.77 -32.25
N LYS A 71 22.81 24.79 -32.36
CA LYS A 71 23.55 25.84 -33.06
C LYS A 71 23.74 25.53 -34.54
N ASP A 72 23.76 24.25 -34.92
CA ASP A 72 23.92 23.78 -36.29
C ASP A 72 22.86 22.72 -36.64
N LEU A 73 22.35 22.79 -37.88
CA LEU A 73 21.29 21.92 -38.43
C LEU A 73 21.81 20.52 -38.84
N GLU A 74 23.13 20.29 -38.80
CA GLU A 74 23.75 19.02 -39.19
C GLU A 74 23.53 17.90 -38.14
N ASP A 75 23.27 18.27 -36.87
CA ASP A 75 22.98 17.33 -35.78
C ASP A 75 21.61 16.62 -35.91
N LEU A 76 20.73 17.07 -36.80
CA LEU A 76 19.42 16.46 -37.06
C LEU A 76 19.48 15.25 -38.01
N ASN A 77 20.58 15.05 -38.73
CA ASN A 77 20.74 14.04 -39.77
C ASN A 77 21.52 12.79 -39.32
N VAL A 78 21.41 12.40 -38.05
CA VAL A 78 21.84 11.05 -37.65
C VAL A 78 20.69 10.09 -37.96
N ASN A 79 20.72 9.52 -39.17
CA ASN A 79 19.87 8.38 -39.51
C ASN A 79 20.09 7.25 -38.49
N PRO A 80 19.04 6.64 -37.92
CA PRO A 80 19.16 5.56 -36.93
C PRO A 80 19.63 4.20 -37.52
N SER A 81 20.29 4.21 -38.67
CA SER A 81 20.61 2.99 -39.45
C SER A 81 22.06 2.91 -39.95
N SER A 82 22.99 3.61 -39.32
CA SER A 82 24.43 3.36 -39.54
C SER A 82 25.20 3.37 -38.22
N THR A 83 24.94 2.39 -37.36
CA THR A 83 25.95 1.87 -36.43
C THR A 83 26.97 1.08 -37.24
N GLU A 84 27.79 1.79 -38.03
CA GLU A 84 29.17 1.34 -38.16
C GLU A 84 29.82 1.65 -36.82
N THR A 85 29.95 0.62 -36.01
CA THR A 85 30.81 0.59 -34.83
C THR A 85 32.22 0.92 -35.31
N GLN A 86 32.57 2.20 -35.36
CA GLN A 86 33.98 2.57 -35.35
C GLN A 86 34.49 2.16 -33.97
N GLN A 87 35.04 0.96 -33.91
CA GLN A 87 35.90 0.50 -32.84
C GLN A 87 37.03 1.52 -32.72
N GLY A 88 36.84 2.52 -31.86
CA GLY A 88 37.95 3.24 -31.28
C GLY A 88 38.79 2.19 -30.57
N THR A 89 39.93 1.85 -31.16
CA THR A 89 40.93 0.96 -30.59
C THR A 89 41.47 1.59 -29.30
N SER A 90 40.75 1.41 -28.20
CA SER A 90 41.29 1.60 -26.85
C SER A 90 41.94 0.29 -26.46
N ASP A 91 43.24 0.14 -26.78
CA ASP A 91 44.02 -1.01 -26.32
C ASP A 91 43.90 -1.12 -24.78
N PRO A 92 43.28 -2.20 -24.26
CA PRO A 92 43.14 -2.41 -22.81
C PRO A 92 44.50 -2.46 -22.10
N LEU A 93 45.54 -2.87 -22.85
CA LEU A 93 46.93 -2.90 -22.43
C LEU A 93 47.48 -1.49 -22.10
N SER A 94 47.08 -0.47 -22.86
CA SER A 94 47.56 0.91 -22.69
C SER A 94 46.97 1.56 -21.43
N TYR A 95 45.71 1.28 -21.10
CA TYR A 95 45.06 1.82 -19.90
C TYR A 95 45.64 1.24 -18.61
N HIS A 96 45.96 -0.07 -18.58
CA HIS A 96 46.56 -0.71 -17.41
C HIS A 96 47.98 -0.20 -17.13
N LEU A 97 48.79 0.02 -18.18
CA LEU A 97 50.13 0.62 -18.06
C LEU A 97 50.06 2.04 -17.50
N ILE A 98 49.09 2.83 -17.96
CA ILE A 98 48.87 4.20 -17.48
C ILE A 98 48.42 4.20 -16.00
N GLN A 99 47.52 3.29 -15.61
CA GLN A 99 47.13 3.13 -14.21
C GLN A 99 48.30 2.70 -13.30
N GLU A 100 49.20 1.82 -13.77
CA GLU A 100 50.39 1.43 -13.01
C GLU A 100 51.35 2.60 -12.78
N GLU A 101 51.55 3.49 -13.75
CA GLU A 101 52.37 4.68 -13.58
C GLU A 101 51.74 5.71 -12.63
N PHE A 102 50.42 5.90 -12.69
CA PHE A 102 49.73 6.77 -11.73
C PHE A 102 49.71 6.17 -10.32
N LYS A 103 49.62 4.84 -10.15
CA LYS A 103 49.72 4.17 -8.84
C LYS A 103 51.07 4.38 -8.15
N GLN A 104 52.15 4.63 -8.89
CA GLN A 104 53.47 4.93 -8.34
C GLN A 104 53.56 6.35 -7.75
N CYS A 105 52.62 7.25 -8.06
CA CYS A 105 52.61 8.61 -7.52
C CYS A 105 52.12 8.59 -6.06
N THR A 106 52.90 9.14 -5.13
CA THR A 106 52.63 9.15 -3.68
C THR A 106 52.00 10.44 -3.17
N ASP A 107 52.12 11.54 -3.93
CA ASP A 107 51.60 12.86 -3.57
C ASP A 107 50.90 13.51 -4.78
N LEU A 108 49.92 14.39 -4.54
CA LEU A 108 49.19 15.13 -5.58
C LEU A 108 50.15 15.89 -6.50
N ARG A 109 51.30 16.36 -5.97
CA ARG A 109 52.34 17.06 -6.74
C ARG A 109 52.96 16.17 -7.82
N GLU A 110 53.11 14.88 -7.57
CA GLU A 110 53.67 13.92 -8.53
C GLU A 110 52.65 13.63 -9.63
N VAL A 111 51.37 13.49 -9.27
CA VAL A 111 50.27 13.32 -10.22
C VAL A 111 50.16 14.52 -11.17
N PHE A 112 50.18 15.75 -10.64
CA PHE A 112 50.15 16.96 -11.48
C PHE A 112 51.44 17.13 -12.32
N SER A 113 52.60 16.73 -11.81
CA SER A 113 53.87 16.74 -12.56
C SER A 113 53.84 15.77 -13.75
N LEU A 114 53.31 14.57 -13.54
CA LEU A 114 53.15 13.56 -14.60
C LEU A 114 52.23 14.08 -15.71
N ILE A 115 51.09 14.69 -15.33
CA ILE A 115 50.13 15.28 -16.27
C ILE A 115 50.75 16.44 -17.06
N THR A 116 51.62 17.24 -16.44
CA THR A 116 52.29 18.37 -17.10
C THR A 116 53.33 17.89 -18.13
N LYS A 117 53.87 16.68 -17.97
CA LYS A 117 54.80 16.04 -18.93
C LYS A 117 54.09 15.40 -20.12
N CYS A 118 52.77 15.17 -20.05
CA CYS A 118 52.00 14.60 -21.15
C CYS A 118 51.76 15.65 -22.25
N THR A 119 52.18 15.36 -23.49
CA THR A 119 52.01 16.25 -24.66
C THR A 119 50.55 16.37 -25.12
N LYS A 120 49.74 15.31 -24.90
CA LYS A 120 48.29 15.31 -25.07
C LYS A 120 47.64 14.55 -23.91
N ILE A 121 46.69 15.19 -23.24
CA ILE A 121 45.87 14.56 -22.21
C ILE A 121 44.79 13.75 -22.94
N THR A 122 44.93 12.43 -22.97
CA THR A 122 43.91 11.52 -23.50
C THR A 122 42.86 11.19 -22.42
N PRO A 123 41.65 10.78 -22.81
CA PRO A 123 40.60 10.30 -21.90
C PRO A 123 41.09 9.33 -20.82
N ASN A 124 41.89 8.35 -21.22
CA ASN A 124 42.44 7.30 -20.36
C ASN A 124 43.45 7.83 -19.34
N ILE A 125 44.28 8.80 -19.74
CA ILE A 125 45.23 9.49 -18.85
C ILE A 125 44.47 10.38 -17.87
N ALA A 126 43.42 11.07 -18.33
CA ALA A 126 42.60 11.91 -17.46
C ALA A 126 41.83 11.09 -16.42
N LEU A 127 41.30 9.93 -16.81
CA LEU A 127 40.62 9.00 -15.92
C LEU A 127 41.56 8.41 -14.87
N GLY A 128 42.73 7.88 -15.28
CA GLY A 128 43.72 7.34 -14.36
C GLY A 128 44.30 8.38 -13.39
N ALA A 129 44.45 9.63 -13.84
CA ALA A 129 44.84 10.73 -12.97
C ALA A 129 43.76 11.08 -11.94
N ILE A 130 42.47 11.08 -12.33
CA ILE A 130 41.36 11.36 -11.41
C ILE A 130 41.18 10.24 -10.39
N GLU A 131 41.28 8.98 -10.80
CA GLU A 131 41.24 7.82 -9.89
C GLU A 131 42.37 7.88 -8.86
N ARG A 132 43.59 8.24 -9.27
CA ARG A 132 44.70 8.39 -8.32
C ARG A 132 44.56 9.60 -7.39
N ILE A 133 44.08 10.73 -7.91
CA ILE A 133 43.76 11.91 -7.07
C ILE A 133 42.74 11.51 -6.00
N TYR A 134 41.76 10.69 -6.36
CA TYR A 134 40.79 10.15 -5.41
C TYR A 134 41.39 9.19 -4.39
N ASP A 135 42.25 8.25 -4.81
CA ASP A 135 42.91 7.32 -3.88
C ASP A 135 43.77 8.07 -2.85
N LEU A 136 44.50 9.11 -3.28
CA LEU A 136 45.33 9.94 -2.41
C LEU A 136 44.51 10.78 -1.41
N GLU A 137 43.26 11.13 -1.73
CA GLU A 137 42.33 11.75 -0.78
C GLU A 137 41.80 10.75 0.26
N LYS A 138 41.50 9.52 -0.17
CA LYS A 138 40.93 8.46 0.69
C LYS A 138 41.93 7.94 1.73
N ASP A 139 43.22 7.95 1.41
CA ASP A 139 44.31 7.50 2.30
C ASP A 139 44.68 8.53 3.40
N GLY A 140 43.94 9.65 3.52
CA GLY A 140 43.97 10.52 4.70
C GLY A 140 45.17 11.48 4.79
N ASN A 141 45.93 11.69 3.71
CA ASN A 141 47.11 12.56 3.71
C ASN A 141 46.85 14.02 3.26
N LEU A 142 45.65 14.54 3.54
CA LEU A 142 45.31 15.95 3.28
C LEU A 142 44.89 16.66 4.56
N ASN A 143 45.90 17.10 5.33
CA ASN A 143 45.73 18.29 6.17
C ASN A 143 45.60 19.50 5.24
N LEU A 144 44.36 19.81 4.84
CA LEU A 144 44.02 21.13 4.28
C LEU A 144 44.15 22.16 5.39
N THR A 145 45.37 22.60 5.68
CA THR A 145 45.59 23.88 6.37
C THR A 145 45.29 25.00 5.39
N THR A 146 44.08 25.54 5.53
CA THR A 146 43.73 26.90 5.10
C THR A 146 44.83 27.87 5.54
N ASP A 147 45.52 28.48 4.58
CA ASP A 147 45.90 29.92 4.59
C ASP A 147 47.20 30.32 3.86
N GLN A 148 47.91 29.45 3.13
CA GLN A 148 49.18 29.89 2.47
C GLN A 148 49.38 29.64 0.97
N ASN A 149 48.44 29.06 0.21
CA ASN A 149 48.70 28.68 -1.19
C ASN A 149 47.62 29.08 -2.21
N ILE A 150 47.23 30.35 -2.22
CA ILE A 150 46.21 30.86 -3.16
C ILE A 150 46.66 30.73 -4.63
N HIS A 151 47.93 30.98 -4.96
CA HIS A 151 48.42 30.88 -6.36
C HIS A 151 48.68 29.45 -6.85
N ILE A 152 49.12 28.54 -5.98
CA ILE A 152 49.33 27.12 -6.33
C ILE A 152 47.99 26.39 -6.50
N ASN A 153 46.93 26.86 -5.83
CA ASN A 153 45.57 26.37 -6.02
C ASN A 153 44.96 26.75 -7.38
N PHE A 154 45.31 27.90 -7.97
CA PHE A 154 44.78 28.31 -9.29
C PHE A 154 45.29 27.45 -10.45
N ALA A 155 46.60 27.13 -10.49
CA ALA A 155 47.17 26.30 -11.54
C ALA A 155 46.70 24.83 -11.44
N LYS A 156 46.63 24.31 -10.21
CA LYS A 156 46.07 22.97 -9.94
C LYS A 156 44.58 22.91 -10.30
N GLY A 157 43.81 23.95 -9.97
CA GLY A 157 42.40 24.09 -10.36
C GLY A 157 42.21 24.12 -11.87
N ALA A 158 43.06 24.84 -12.62
CA ALA A 158 43.00 24.89 -14.08
C ALA A 158 43.36 23.56 -14.76
N ILE A 159 44.34 22.83 -14.22
CA ILE A 159 44.71 21.49 -14.72
C ILE A 159 43.57 20.50 -14.45
N LEU A 160 42.98 20.53 -13.25
CA LEU A 160 41.80 19.75 -12.92
C LEU A 160 40.63 20.09 -13.85
N GLU A 161 40.30 21.37 -14.04
CA GLU A 161 39.23 21.80 -14.95
C GLU A 161 39.47 21.32 -16.40
N LYS A 162 40.72 21.30 -16.85
CA LYS A 162 41.10 20.78 -18.17
C LYS A 162 40.95 19.25 -18.25
N LEU A 163 41.35 18.52 -17.21
CA LEU A 163 41.16 17.06 -17.13
C LEU A 163 39.66 16.71 -17.12
N LEU A 164 38.87 17.42 -16.32
CA LEU A 164 37.42 17.22 -16.23
C LEU A 164 36.72 17.54 -17.54
N LYS A 165 37.12 18.61 -18.25
CA LYS A 165 36.62 18.89 -19.62
C LYS A 165 36.99 17.81 -20.62
N VAL A 166 38.16 17.18 -20.49
CA VAL A 166 38.57 16.06 -21.35
C VAL A 166 37.75 14.81 -21.03
N VAL A 167 37.46 14.54 -19.76
CA VAL A 167 36.58 13.42 -19.34
C VAL A 167 35.13 13.66 -19.78
N MET A 168 34.61 14.89 -19.70
CA MET A 168 33.26 15.20 -20.18
C MET A 168 33.09 14.97 -21.70
N LYS A 169 34.17 15.11 -22.48
CA LYS A 169 34.18 14.82 -23.92
C LYS A 169 34.32 13.34 -24.28
N THR A 170 34.42 12.45 -23.30
CA THR A 170 34.58 11.01 -23.57
C THR A 170 33.23 10.37 -23.88
N GLU A 171 33.17 9.46 -24.85
CA GLU A 171 31.93 8.74 -25.16
C GLU A 171 31.56 7.70 -24.08
N ASP A 172 32.52 7.31 -23.25
CA ASP A 172 32.29 6.35 -22.17
C ASP A 172 31.42 6.97 -21.07
N THR A 173 30.28 6.35 -20.86
CA THR A 173 29.25 6.81 -19.94
C THR A 173 29.36 6.13 -18.57
N GLN A 174 30.04 4.97 -18.50
CA GLN A 174 30.32 4.29 -17.23
C GLN A 174 31.38 5.03 -16.41
N THR A 175 32.38 5.60 -17.07
CA THR A 175 33.43 6.39 -16.40
C THR A 175 32.86 7.65 -15.77
N ILE A 176 31.95 8.36 -16.46
CA ILE A 176 31.27 9.52 -15.90
C ILE A 176 30.39 9.14 -14.70
N LEU A 177 29.67 8.01 -14.78
CA LEU A 177 28.90 7.49 -13.65
C LEU A 177 29.78 7.10 -12.46
N ASN A 178 30.96 6.52 -12.71
CA ASN A 178 31.92 6.19 -11.66
C ASN A 178 32.48 7.46 -11.01
N VAL A 179 32.85 8.48 -11.78
CA VAL A 179 33.28 9.79 -11.25
C VAL A 179 32.19 10.46 -10.42
N LEU A 180 30.92 10.31 -10.78
CA LEU A 180 29.80 10.82 -9.97
C LEU A 180 29.65 10.05 -8.65
N LYS A 181 29.80 8.71 -8.68
CA LYS A 181 29.74 7.84 -7.48
C LYS A 181 30.88 8.12 -6.48
N THR A 182 31.96 8.78 -6.91
CA THR A 182 33.12 9.14 -6.09
C THR A 182 32.82 10.23 -5.05
N THR A 183 33.18 10.01 -3.78
CA THR A 183 33.01 10.98 -2.67
C THR A 183 34.32 11.73 -2.40
N SER A 184 34.60 12.76 -3.19
CA SER A 184 35.77 13.63 -3.04
C SER A 184 35.35 15.10 -2.94
N THR A 185 35.90 15.82 -1.97
CA THR A 185 35.62 17.26 -1.73
C THR A 185 36.09 18.14 -2.90
N ILE A 186 37.09 17.70 -3.65
CA ILE A 186 37.61 18.38 -4.86
C ILE A 186 36.68 18.21 -6.06
N MET A 187 35.96 17.08 -6.16
CA MET A 187 35.05 16.79 -7.29
C MET A 187 33.65 17.35 -7.09
N GLU A 188 33.23 17.55 -5.84
CA GLU A 188 31.91 18.04 -5.44
C GLU A 188 31.40 19.29 -6.21
N PRO A 189 32.21 20.35 -6.44
CA PRO A 189 31.77 21.49 -7.26
C PRO A 189 31.63 21.16 -8.75
N HIS A 190 32.30 20.13 -9.26
CA HIS A 190 32.29 19.75 -10.68
C HIS A 190 31.28 18.65 -11.01
N LYS A 191 30.71 17.96 -10.02
CA LYS A 191 29.64 16.95 -10.20
C LYS A 191 28.42 17.49 -10.97
N TYR A 192 28.11 18.78 -10.84
CA TYR A 192 27.02 19.41 -11.60
C TYR A 192 27.27 19.37 -13.11
N ASN A 193 28.52 19.61 -13.56
CA ASN A 193 28.85 19.61 -14.98
C ASN A 193 28.75 18.20 -15.58
N PHE A 194 29.13 17.17 -14.81
CA PHE A 194 28.93 15.77 -15.22
C PHE A 194 27.45 15.38 -15.25
N CYS A 195 26.63 15.91 -14.35
CA CYS A 195 25.18 15.69 -14.39
C CYS A 195 24.55 16.35 -15.62
N ASP A 196 24.99 17.55 -16.00
CA ASP A 196 24.52 18.24 -17.20
C ASP A 196 24.94 17.50 -18.49
N GLU A 197 26.15 16.95 -18.53
CA GLU A 197 26.66 16.12 -19.63
C GLU A 197 25.93 14.76 -19.73
N LEU A 198 25.68 14.08 -18.60
CA LEU A 198 24.84 12.88 -18.60
C LEU A 198 23.42 13.21 -19.04
N PHE A 199 22.88 14.35 -18.63
CA PHE A 199 21.57 14.80 -19.08
C PHE A 199 21.54 15.08 -20.59
N LEU A 200 22.62 15.62 -21.19
CA LEU A 200 22.75 15.71 -22.66
C LEU A 200 22.70 14.33 -23.31
N ARG A 201 23.37 13.33 -22.74
CA ARG A 201 23.34 11.96 -23.27
C ARG A 201 21.98 11.28 -23.13
N VAL A 202 21.18 11.68 -22.14
CA VAL A 202 19.77 11.23 -22.02
C VAL A 202 18.98 11.79 -23.20
N LEU A 203 19.11 13.09 -23.49
CA LEU A 203 18.42 13.73 -24.62
C LEU A 203 18.88 13.18 -25.98
N ASP A 204 20.16 12.86 -26.12
CA ASP A 204 20.72 12.29 -27.35
C ASP A 204 20.46 10.76 -27.47
N ASN A 205 19.71 10.15 -26.54
CA ASN A 205 19.38 8.73 -26.49
C ASN A 205 20.60 7.77 -26.48
N LYS A 206 21.72 8.23 -25.90
CA LYS A 206 23.01 7.51 -25.88
C LYS A 206 23.22 6.65 -24.63
N LEU A 207 22.32 6.75 -23.64
CA LEU A 207 22.37 6.00 -22.38
C LEU A 207 21.61 4.67 -22.50
N SER A 208 22.19 3.60 -21.93
CA SER A 208 21.45 2.35 -21.71
C SER A 208 20.47 2.50 -20.55
N LEU A 209 19.44 1.65 -20.51
CA LEU A 209 18.44 1.67 -19.43
C LEU A 209 19.06 1.45 -18.03
N GLU A 210 20.08 0.60 -17.93
CA GLU A 210 20.81 0.35 -16.68
C GLU A 210 21.60 1.58 -16.22
N GLN A 211 22.28 2.25 -17.16
CA GLN A 211 23.03 3.48 -16.88
C GLN A 211 22.09 4.63 -16.47
N LEU A 212 20.92 4.70 -17.10
CA LEU A 212 19.89 5.68 -16.77
C LEU A 212 19.31 5.41 -15.37
N CYS A 213 19.10 4.14 -15.02
CA CYS A 213 18.71 3.74 -13.68
C CYS A 213 19.78 4.13 -12.62
N ASP A 214 21.05 3.83 -12.89
CA ASP A 214 22.18 4.17 -12.03
C ASP A 214 22.32 5.68 -11.83
N PHE A 215 22.17 6.45 -12.91
CA PHE A 215 22.19 7.90 -12.85
C PHE A 215 21.06 8.44 -11.97
N THR A 216 19.85 7.91 -12.15
CA THR A 216 18.70 8.35 -11.37
C THR A 216 18.85 7.97 -9.89
N MET A 217 19.37 6.78 -9.60
CA MET A 217 19.68 6.36 -8.22
C MET A 217 20.74 7.24 -7.57
N PHE A 218 21.76 7.69 -8.31
CA PHE A 218 22.73 8.68 -7.83
C PHE A 218 22.07 10.00 -7.46
N LEU A 219 21.18 10.52 -8.33
CA LEU A 219 20.45 11.76 -8.04
C LEU A 219 19.51 11.60 -6.84
N ILE A 220 18.87 10.43 -6.68
CA ILE A 220 18.00 10.10 -5.55
C ILE A 220 18.76 10.11 -4.22
N LYS A 221 20.00 9.62 -4.21
CA LYS A 221 20.84 9.61 -3.00
C LYS A 221 21.29 11.02 -2.58
N ASN A 222 21.44 11.95 -3.53
CA ASN A 222 21.90 13.31 -3.29
C ASN A 222 20.77 14.36 -3.33
N LYS A 223 19.54 13.96 -2.96
CA LYS A 223 18.32 14.81 -3.04
C LYS A 223 18.39 16.13 -2.28
N ASP A 224 19.31 16.28 -1.33
CA ASP A 224 19.45 17.48 -0.51
C ASP A 224 19.84 18.73 -1.33
N HIS A 225 20.40 18.54 -2.53
CA HIS A 225 20.68 19.64 -3.44
C HIS A 225 19.51 19.93 -4.40
N GLN A 226 19.06 21.19 -4.40
CA GLN A 226 17.94 21.68 -5.23
C GLN A 226 18.10 21.37 -6.73
N LYS A 227 19.33 21.44 -7.26
CA LYS A 227 19.61 21.14 -8.68
C LYS A 227 19.34 19.67 -9.02
N TYR A 228 19.76 18.72 -8.18
CA TYR A 228 19.52 17.29 -8.44
C TYR A 228 18.03 16.95 -8.34
N SER A 229 17.29 17.54 -7.39
CA SER A 229 15.84 17.36 -7.32
C SER A 229 15.11 17.86 -8.57
N GLN A 230 15.60 18.91 -9.24
CA GLN A 230 15.01 19.42 -10.48
C GLN A 230 15.40 18.59 -11.71
N THR A 231 16.59 17.98 -11.71
CA THR A 231 17.07 17.13 -12.81
C THR A 231 16.38 15.76 -12.81
N ILE A 232 16.10 15.18 -11.63
CA ILE A 232 15.41 13.88 -11.51
C ILE A 232 14.10 13.86 -12.30
N ASP A 233 13.27 14.88 -12.12
CA ASP A 233 11.96 14.94 -12.76
C ASP A 233 12.02 15.23 -14.26
N LYS A 234 13.19 15.52 -14.84
CA LYS A 234 13.38 15.70 -16.29
C LYS A 234 13.84 14.42 -16.99
N LEU A 235 14.27 13.41 -16.24
CA LEU A 235 14.76 12.13 -16.79
C LEU A 235 13.66 11.22 -17.34
N TRP A 236 12.39 11.55 -17.09
CA TRP A 236 11.25 10.78 -17.60
C TRP A 236 11.23 10.63 -19.12
N VAL A 237 11.75 11.62 -19.85
CA VAL A 237 11.83 11.58 -21.33
C VAL A 237 12.66 10.38 -21.77
N GLY A 238 13.82 10.15 -21.14
CA GLY A 238 14.68 9.02 -21.46
C GLY A 238 14.06 7.66 -21.12
N PHE A 239 13.23 7.57 -20.07
CA PHE A 239 12.50 6.33 -19.77
C PHE A 239 11.40 6.03 -20.79
N VAL A 240 10.69 7.06 -21.27
CA VAL A 240 9.63 6.91 -22.28
C VAL A 240 10.24 6.54 -23.64
N ASP A 241 11.33 7.18 -24.04
CA ASP A 241 12.01 6.85 -25.31
C ASP A 241 12.60 5.44 -25.33
N LYS A 242 13.00 4.91 -24.16
CA LYS A 242 13.52 3.55 -23.97
C LYS A 242 12.45 2.51 -23.62
N GLU A 243 11.16 2.80 -23.83
CA GLU A 243 10.05 1.89 -23.50
C GLU A 243 10.23 0.47 -24.06
N LYS A 244 10.77 0.35 -25.29
CA LYS A 244 10.95 -0.93 -25.99
C LYS A 244 12.07 -1.81 -25.42
N GLU A 245 12.99 -1.23 -24.65
CA GLU A 245 14.13 -1.94 -24.03
C GLU A 245 13.79 -2.47 -22.62
N ILE A 246 12.58 -2.20 -22.12
CA ILE A 246 12.13 -2.63 -20.79
C ILE A 246 11.81 -4.13 -20.82
N ASN A 247 12.61 -4.91 -20.10
CA ASN A 247 12.46 -6.37 -19.95
C ASN A 247 12.17 -6.76 -18.49
N GLY A 248 11.78 -8.02 -18.25
CA GLY A 248 11.42 -8.54 -16.92
C GLY A 248 12.51 -8.45 -15.83
N THR A 249 13.78 -8.30 -16.19
CA THR A 249 14.89 -8.04 -15.24
C THR A 249 15.08 -6.56 -14.93
N ASN A 250 14.84 -5.70 -15.92
CA ASN A 250 15.17 -4.28 -15.83
C ASN A 250 14.02 -3.48 -15.23
N ILE A 251 12.78 -3.96 -15.39
CA ILE A 251 11.58 -3.33 -14.83
C ILE A 251 11.70 -3.07 -13.32
N VAL A 252 12.32 -3.99 -12.57
CA VAL A 252 12.53 -3.86 -11.12
C VAL A 252 13.38 -2.63 -10.77
N HIS A 253 14.40 -2.34 -11.59
CA HIS A 253 15.28 -1.19 -11.37
C HIS A 253 14.52 0.13 -11.56
N ILE A 254 13.61 0.19 -12.54
CA ILE A 254 12.75 1.36 -12.77
C ILE A 254 11.75 1.52 -11.62
N PHE A 255 11.18 0.43 -11.10
CA PHE A 255 10.31 0.47 -9.91
C PHE A 255 11.07 1.02 -8.69
N LYS A 256 12.33 0.62 -8.45
CA LYS A 256 13.14 1.11 -7.32
C LYS A 256 13.41 2.62 -7.38
N ILE A 257 13.38 3.20 -8.57
CA ILE A 257 13.59 4.64 -8.81
C ILE A 257 12.33 5.45 -8.55
N LEU A 258 11.15 4.82 -8.58
CA LEU A 258 9.87 5.50 -8.49
C LEU A 258 9.68 6.39 -7.24
N PRO A 259 10.12 6.00 -6.03
CA PRO A 259 10.07 6.86 -4.84
C PRO A 259 10.97 8.10 -4.94
N GLY A 260 11.87 8.12 -5.93
CA GLY A 260 12.72 9.23 -6.31
C GLY A 260 11.97 10.46 -6.83
N LEU A 261 10.93 10.21 -7.61
CA LEU A 261 10.33 11.15 -8.55
C LEU A 261 9.15 11.90 -7.92
N LYS A 262 8.95 13.16 -8.30
CA LYS A 262 7.85 13.99 -7.78
C LYS A 262 6.83 14.30 -8.88
N VAL A 263 7.19 15.16 -9.82
CA VAL A 263 6.27 15.67 -10.87
C VAL A 263 6.08 14.64 -11.99
N SER A 264 7.16 13.99 -12.39
CA SER A 264 7.19 13.01 -13.49
C SER A 264 6.67 11.62 -13.13
N LYS A 265 6.36 11.41 -11.84
CA LYS A 265 6.02 10.11 -11.28
C LYS A 265 4.83 9.45 -11.94
N LYS A 266 3.75 10.20 -12.20
CA LYS A 266 2.51 9.65 -12.78
C LYS A 266 2.72 9.11 -14.19
N THR A 267 3.53 9.78 -15.00
CA THR A 267 3.86 9.34 -16.36
C THR A 267 4.64 8.04 -16.34
N ILE A 268 5.63 7.94 -15.44
CA ILE A 268 6.43 6.72 -15.28
C ILE A 268 5.58 5.58 -14.70
N ILE A 269 4.64 5.86 -13.78
CA ILE A 269 3.67 4.86 -13.31
C ILE A 269 2.83 4.33 -14.47
N SER A 270 2.28 5.22 -15.32
CA SER A 270 1.47 4.79 -16.48
C SER A 270 2.25 3.89 -17.43
N LEU A 271 3.54 4.20 -17.67
CA LEU A 271 4.43 3.38 -18.50
C LEU A 271 4.69 2.01 -17.85
N LEU A 272 5.00 2.00 -16.55
CA LEU A 272 5.26 0.78 -15.79
C LEU A 272 4.00 -0.09 -15.67
N GLU A 273 2.82 0.52 -15.56
CA GLU A 273 1.53 -0.17 -15.55
C GLU A 273 1.30 -0.96 -16.83
N GLN A 274 1.50 -0.32 -17.98
CA GLN A 274 1.38 -0.97 -19.28
C GLN A 274 2.42 -2.10 -19.42
N LYS A 275 3.68 -1.85 -19.08
CA LYS A 275 4.74 -2.86 -19.21
C LYS A 275 4.61 -4.01 -18.23
N LEU A 276 4.17 -3.77 -17.00
CA LEU A 276 3.92 -4.84 -16.04
C LEU A 276 2.75 -5.73 -16.51
N ALA A 277 1.70 -5.15 -17.11
CA ALA A 277 0.60 -5.90 -17.71
C ALA A 277 1.02 -6.76 -18.92
N GLU A 278 2.06 -6.34 -19.67
CA GLU A 278 2.62 -7.13 -20.78
C GLU A 278 3.60 -8.21 -20.30
N LEU A 279 4.44 -7.91 -19.30
CA LEU A 279 5.60 -8.72 -18.93
C LEU A 279 5.42 -9.58 -17.67
N TRP A 280 4.27 -9.52 -16.98
CA TRP A 280 4.08 -10.21 -15.70
C TRP A 280 4.50 -11.69 -15.74
N CYS A 281 4.19 -12.44 -16.80
CA CYS A 281 4.56 -13.86 -16.94
C CYS A 281 6.07 -14.14 -16.81
N GLN A 282 6.92 -13.17 -17.14
CA GLN A 282 8.37 -13.35 -17.19
C GLN A 282 9.05 -12.95 -15.86
N ILE A 283 8.31 -12.37 -14.91
CA ILE A 283 8.85 -11.85 -13.66
C ILE A 283 9.02 -12.98 -12.65
N LYS A 284 10.25 -13.12 -12.13
CA LYS A 284 10.60 -14.08 -11.08
C LYS A 284 10.17 -13.61 -9.69
N VAL A 285 10.13 -14.52 -8.73
CA VAL A 285 9.67 -14.26 -7.35
C VAL A 285 10.43 -13.12 -6.65
N PRO A 286 11.79 -13.06 -6.64
CA PRO A 286 12.50 -11.99 -5.94
C PRO A 286 12.24 -10.61 -6.57
N ALA A 287 12.17 -10.57 -7.90
CA ALA A 287 11.83 -9.38 -8.66
C ALA A 287 10.43 -8.86 -8.31
N MET A 288 9.45 -9.76 -8.15
CA MET A 288 8.10 -9.36 -7.76
C MET A 288 8.03 -8.85 -6.32
N GLN A 289 8.80 -9.44 -5.40
CA GLN A 289 8.86 -8.95 -4.03
C GLN A 289 9.37 -7.51 -3.96
N ASP A 290 10.43 -7.18 -4.71
CA ASP A 290 10.95 -5.82 -4.84
C ASP A 290 9.90 -4.86 -5.42
N ILE A 291 9.14 -5.30 -6.42
CA ILE A 291 8.03 -4.51 -6.99
C ILE A 291 6.96 -4.25 -5.92
N LEU A 292 6.54 -5.27 -5.17
CA LEU A 292 5.56 -5.12 -4.09
C LEU A 292 6.05 -4.20 -2.96
N ASP A 293 7.36 -4.14 -2.67
CA ASP A 293 7.92 -3.19 -1.71
C ASP A 293 7.74 -1.75 -2.18
N VAL A 294 7.90 -1.50 -3.48
CA VAL A 294 7.62 -0.19 -4.07
C VAL A 294 6.13 0.14 -3.96
N PHE A 295 5.23 -0.83 -4.11
CA PHE A 295 3.78 -0.60 -3.92
C PHE A 295 3.42 -0.23 -2.48
N LEU A 296 4.15 -0.73 -1.49
CA LEU A 296 3.93 -0.35 -0.10
C LEU A 296 4.34 1.10 0.16
N ILE A 297 5.42 1.55 -0.47
CA ILE A 297 5.88 2.94 -0.40
C ILE A 297 4.91 3.85 -1.17
N GLU A 298 4.48 3.41 -2.36
CA GLU A 298 3.74 4.20 -3.33
C GLU A 298 2.26 3.81 -3.39
N LYS A 299 1.41 4.63 -2.77
CA LYS A 299 -0.04 4.37 -2.62
C LYS A 299 -0.89 4.78 -3.85
N PHE A 300 -0.28 4.96 -5.02
CA PHE A 300 -0.92 5.58 -6.20
C PHE A 300 -0.89 4.70 -7.45
N PHE A 301 -1.17 3.41 -7.31
CA PHE A 301 -1.32 2.50 -8.45
C PHE A 301 -2.80 2.27 -8.81
N SER A 302 -3.06 1.99 -10.08
CA SER A 302 -4.40 1.66 -10.58
C SER A 302 -4.87 0.29 -10.07
N MET A 303 -6.20 0.13 -9.93
CA MET A 303 -6.82 -1.14 -9.52
C MET A 303 -6.51 -2.29 -10.49
N GLN A 304 -6.30 -1.99 -11.77
CA GLN A 304 -5.95 -2.98 -12.80
C GLN A 304 -4.61 -3.65 -12.51
N LEU A 305 -3.65 -2.89 -11.98
CA LEU A 305 -2.32 -3.39 -11.66
C LEU A 305 -2.35 -4.40 -10.51
N TYR A 306 -3.16 -4.13 -9.49
CA TYR A 306 -3.38 -5.07 -8.39
C TYR A 306 -3.99 -6.39 -8.88
N ALA A 307 -4.89 -6.33 -9.88
CA ALA A 307 -5.41 -7.54 -10.51
C ALA A 307 -4.30 -8.33 -11.22
N VAL A 308 -3.41 -7.66 -11.98
CA VAL A 308 -2.25 -8.33 -12.62
C VAL A 308 -1.35 -9.01 -11.59
N LEU A 309 -1.13 -8.39 -10.42
CA LEU A 309 -0.39 -9.01 -9.32
C LEU A 309 -1.10 -10.28 -8.78
N GLY A 310 -2.42 -10.26 -8.69
CA GLY A 310 -3.24 -11.44 -8.36
C GLY A 310 -3.06 -12.58 -9.37
N HIS A 311 -3.09 -12.26 -10.68
CA HIS A 311 -2.91 -13.24 -11.76
C HIS A 311 -1.52 -13.87 -11.72
N TRP A 312 -0.49 -13.03 -11.52
CA TRP A 312 0.88 -13.48 -11.37
C TRP A 312 1.04 -14.42 -10.17
N PHE A 313 0.45 -14.05 -9.03
CA PHE A 313 0.53 -14.82 -7.80
C PHE A 313 -0.13 -16.19 -7.94
N TYR A 314 -1.31 -16.25 -8.57
CA TYR A 314 -1.99 -17.51 -8.88
C TYR A 314 -1.17 -18.44 -9.79
N THR A 315 -0.51 -17.86 -10.79
CA THR A 315 0.29 -18.62 -11.76
C THR A 315 1.57 -19.16 -11.12
N ASN A 316 2.28 -18.33 -10.36
CA ASN A 316 3.59 -18.66 -9.79
C ASN A 316 3.54 -19.35 -8.42
N ILE A 317 2.35 -19.66 -7.90
CA ILE A 317 2.16 -20.28 -6.59
C ILE A 317 2.94 -21.59 -6.39
N HIS A 318 3.22 -22.31 -7.47
CA HIS A 318 3.95 -23.57 -7.45
C HIS A 318 5.45 -23.39 -7.19
N CYS A 319 6.01 -22.23 -7.55
CA CYS A 319 7.42 -21.88 -7.35
C CYS A 319 7.71 -21.31 -5.96
N LEU A 320 6.69 -20.80 -5.25
CA LEU A 320 6.86 -20.12 -3.97
C LEU A 320 7.21 -21.08 -2.84
N ASP A 321 8.20 -20.73 -2.02
CA ASP A 321 8.44 -21.39 -0.74
C ASP A 321 7.55 -20.82 0.39
N ASP A 322 7.70 -21.35 1.62
CA ASP A 322 6.89 -20.95 2.77
C ASP A 322 7.16 -19.49 3.19
N ASP A 323 8.41 -19.01 3.10
CA ASP A 323 8.83 -17.68 3.56
C ASP A 323 8.48 -16.60 2.52
N GLU A 324 8.66 -16.89 1.24
CA GLU A 324 8.26 -16.07 0.10
C GLU A 324 6.74 -15.88 0.07
N LEU A 325 5.97 -16.95 0.31
CA LEU A 325 4.52 -16.86 0.40
C LEU A 325 4.09 -15.97 1.56
N LEU A 326 4.66 -16.17 2.76
CA LEU A 326 4.38 -15.34 3.92
C LEU A 326 4.66 -13.86 3.65
N ALA A 327 5.81 -13.56 3.03
CA ALA A 327 6.18 -12.20 2.67
C ALA A 327 5.15 -11.57 1.71
N ILE A 328 4.78 -12.27 0.64
CA ILE A 328 3.83 -11.76 -0.36
C ILE A 328 2.43 -11.56 0.24
N VAL A 329 1.91 -12.54 0.99
CA VAL A 329 0.59 -12.43 1.66
C VAL A 329 0.59 -11.28 2.67
N SER A 330 1.68 -11.09 3.42
CA SER A 330 1.82 -9.97 4.34
C SER A 330 1.82 -8.62 3.62
N LYS A 331 2.48 -8.53 2.45
CA LYS A 331 2.47 -7.31 1.62
C LYS A 331 1.08 -7.01 1.08
N PHE A 332 0.35 -8.00 0.55
CA PHE A 332 -1.06 -7.81 0.13
C PHE A 332 -1.97 -7.37 1.28
N THR A 333 -1.76 -7.95 2.47
CA THR A 333 -2.45 -7.58 3.70
C THR A 333 -2.21 -6.11 4.06
N GLN A 334 -0.96 -5.63 3.97
CA GLN A 334 -0.63 -4.22 4.22
C GLN A 334 -1.18 -3.27 3.15
N LEU A 335 -1.21 -3.70 1.89
CA LEU A 335 -1.82 -2.96 0.77
C LEU A 335 -3.36 -2.89 0.86
N LYS A 336 -3.99 -3.66 1.76
CA LYS A 336 -5.45 -3.80 1.87
C LYS A 336 -6.09 -4.21 0.53
N TYR A 337 -5.39 -5.03 -0.25
CA TYR A 337 -5.89 -5.57 -1.50
C TYR A 337 -6.17 -7.08 -1.38
N THR A 338 -7.33 -7.50 -1.87
CA THR A 338 -7.73 -8.91 -1.99
C THR A 338 -8.48 -9.10 -3.30
N ASP A 339 -8.33 -10.27 -3.90
CA ASP A 339 -9.05 -10.70 -5.09
C ASP A 339 -9.30 -12.21 -5.01
N HIS A 340 -10.32 -12.69 -5.72
CA HIS A 340 -10.66 -14.10 -5.85
C HIS A 340 -9.45 -14.92 -6.32
N GLN A 341 -8.60 -14.35 -7.16
CA GLN A 341 -7.38 -15.02 -7.63
C GLN A 341 -6.35 -15.24 -6.52
N ILE A 342 -6.20 -14.27 -5.62
CA ILE A 342 -5.28 -14.38 -4.47
C ILE A 342 -5.82 -15.45 -3.51
N GLU A 343 -7.12 -15.43 -3.23
CA GLU A 343 -7.77 -16.46 -2.42
C GLU A 343 -7.59 -17.87 -3.03
N ALA A 344 -7.88 -18.03 -4.32
CA ALA A 344 -7.73 -19.29 -5.02
C ALA A 344 -6.26 -19.76 -5.08
N ALA A 345 -5.30 -18.83 -5.14
CA ALA A 345 -3.88 -19.14 -5.09
C ALA A 345 -3.48 -19.71 -3.72
N VAL A 346 -3.88 -19.04 -2.63
CA VAL A 346 -3.63 -19.54 -1.27
C VAL A 346 -4.29 -20.90 -1.05
N GLU A 347 -5.52 -21.09 -1.51
CA GLU A 347 -6.20 -22.39 -1.45
C GLU A 347 -5.43 -23.48 -2.21
N LYS A 348 -4.95 -23.19 -3.42
CA LYS A 348 -4.15 -24.11 -4.23
C LYS A 348 -2.82 -24.46 -3.57
N PHE A 349 -2.13 -23.48 -2.98
CA PHE A 349 -0.89 -23.70 -2.24
C PHE A 349 -1.10 -24.67 -1.08
N LEU A 350 -2.14 -24.41 -0.28
CA LEU A 350 -2.48 -25.24 0.86
C LEU A 350 -2.80 -26.66 0.41
N LYS A 351 -3.67 -26.86 -0.59
CA LYS A 351 -3.98 -28.21 -1.11
C LYS A 351 -2.73 -29.02 -1.52
N LEU A 352 -1.69 -28.36 -2.04
CA LEU A 352 -0.48 -29.02 -2.53
C LEU A 352 0.60 -29.24 -1.45
N LYS A 353 0.69 -28.35 -0.45
CA LYS A 353 1.84 -28.29 0.47
C LYS A 353 1.52 -28.53 1.95
N VAL A 354 0.27 -28.75 2.34
CA VAL A 354 -0.11 -28.88 3.77
C VAL A 354 0.72 -29.86 4.58
N SER A 355 1.06 -31.02 4.03
CA SER A 355 1.88 -32.02 4.73
C SER A 355 3.35 -31.60 4.90
N LYS A 356 3.80 -30.54 4.20
CA LYS A 356 5.19 -30.06 4.17
C LYS A 356 5.39 -28.74 4.90
N ILE A 357 4.33 -28.01 5.23
CA ILE A 357 4.43 -26.71 5.91
C ILE A 357 4.99 -26.95 7.31
N LYS A 358 6.17 -26.39 7.59
CA LYS A 358 6.78 -26.45 8.93
C LYS A 358 6.60 -25.14 9.68
N SER A 359 6.48 -24.01 8.96
CA SER A 359 6.40 -22.69 9.56
C SER A 359 5.00 -22.41 10.14
N GLN A 360 4.93 -22.23 11.46
CA GLN A 360 3.72 -21.79 12.15
C GLN A 360 3.32 -20.36 11.75
N VAL A 361 4.32 -19.52 11.44
CA VAL A 361 4.13 -18.10 11.10
C VAL A 361 3.40 -17.94 9.77
N LEU A 362 3.65 -18.82 8.80
CA LEU A 362 2.93 -18.82 7.52
C LEU A 362 1.43 -19.01 7.72
N ILE A 363 1.02 -20.02 8.51
CA ILE A 363 -0.39 -20.30 8.76
C ILE A 363 -1.06 -19.13 9.48
N ILE A 364 -0.36 -18.51 10.43
CA ILE A 364 -0.83 -17.28 11.10
C ILE A 364 -1.00 -16.13 10.10
N GLY A 365 -0.05 -15.96 9.17
CA GLY A 365 -0.14 -14.95 8.12
C GLY A 365 -1.37 -15.14 7.24
N ILE A 366 -1.67 -16.39 6.85
CA ILE A 366 -2.86 -16.75 6.07
C ILE A 366 -4.15 -16.52 6.89
N LEU A 367 -4.20 -16.94 8.15
CA LEU A 367 -5.36 -16.73 9.01
C LEU A 367 -5.62 -15.25 9.30
N ASN A 368 -4.56 -14.45 9.46
CA ASN A 368 -4.65 -13.01 9.60
C ASN A 368 -5.17 -12.36 8.30
N TYR A 369 -4.67 -12.81 7.15
CA TYR A 369 -5.19 -12.41 5.84
C TYR A 369 -6.70 -12.68 5.73
N CYS A 370 -7.15 -13.91 6.06
CA CYS A 370 -8.58 -14.25 6.07
C CYS A 370 -9.39 -13.38 7.03
N THR A 371 -8.86 -13.09 8.23
CA THR A 371 -9.55 -12.26 9.23
C THR A 371 -9.67 -10.81 8.77
N GLN A 372 -8.60 -10.23 8.23
CA GLN A 372 -8.57 -8.83 7.81
C GLN A 372 -9.52 -8.56 6.63
N PHE A 373 -9.56 -9.47 5.66
CA PHE A 373 -10.43 -9.36 4.49
C PHE A 373 -11.79 -10.06 4.66
N LYS A 374 -12.04 -10.62 5.85
CA LYS A 374 -13.28 -11.34 6.18
C LYS A 374 -13.60 -12.45 5.18
N LEU A 375 -12.58 -13.22 4.78
CA LEU A 375 -12.67 -14.31 3.81
C LEU A 375 -13.10 -15.59 4.51
N ARG A 376 -14.22 -16.16 4.07
CA ARG A 376 -14.79 -17.39 4.64
C ARG A 376 -14.61 -18.57 3.68
N ASN A 377 -13.37 -18.84 3.29
CA ASN A 377 -13.07 -20.02 2.49
C ASN A 377 -12.95 -21.26 3.40
N LYS A 378 -13.91 -22.18 3.26
CA LYS A 378 -13.97 -23.39 4.09
C LYS A 378 -12.71 -24.26 3.92
N HIS A 379 -12.18 -24.40 2.71
CA HIS A 379 -11.01 -25.24 2.46
C HIS A 379 -9.75 -24.69 3.13
N ILE A 380 -9.53 -23.37 3.05
CA ILE A 380 -8.40 -22.71 3.71
C ILE A 380 -8.50 -22.89 5.23
N LEU A 381 -9.66 -22.60 5.80
CA LEU A 381 -9.88 -22.69 7.24
C LEU A 381 -9.77 -24.12 7.76
N ASP A 382 -10.42 -25.10 7.13
CA ASP A 382 -10.33 -26.51 7.56
C ASP A 382 -8.89 -27.02 7.54
N THR A 383 -8.13 -26.63 6.53
CA THR A 383 -6.73 -27.00 6.38
C THR A 383 -5.86 -26.42 7.50
N CYS A 384 -6.02 -25.12 7.79
CA CYS A 384 -5.33 -24.48 8.91
C CYS A 384 -5.74 -25.11 10.26
N GLY A 385 -6.99 -25.58 10.37
CA GLY A 385 -7.51 -26.28 11.55
C GLY A 385 -6.85 -27.64 11.75
N GLN A 386 -6.68 -28.42 10.67
CA GLN A 386 -5.96 -29.70 10.70
C GLN A 386 -4.47 -29.51 11.08
N TYR A 387 -3.83 -28.47 10.56
CA TYR A 387 -2.46 -28.11 10.94
C TYR A 387 -2.36 -27.82 12.44
N PHE A 388 -3.27 -27.01 12.97
CA PHE A 388 -3.32 -26.71 14.41
C PHE A 388 -3.45 -27.98 15.24
N LEU A 389 -4.35 -28.91 14.88
CA LEU A 389 -4.56 -30.16 15.61
C LEU A 389 -3.33 -31.07 15.63
N THR A 390 -2.63 -31.15 14.50
CA THR A 390 -1.43 -31.98 14.33
C THR A 390 -0.27 -31.44 15.16
N ASN A 391 -0.06 -30.11 15.13
CA ASN A 391 1.13 -29.47 15.72
C ASN A 391 0.86 -28.77 17.05
N ARG A 392 -0.30 -29.00 17.69
CA ARG A 392 -0.81 -28.24 18.85
C ARG A 392 0.18 -28.06 20.01
N LYS A 393 1.06 -29.04 20.25
CA LYS A 393 2.06 -29.01 21.34
C LYS A 393 3.29 -28.17 21.02
N ASP A 394 3.60 -27.99 19.73
CA ASP A 394 4.77 -27.25 19.27
C ASP A 394 4.46 -25.77 19.06
N ILE A 395 3.18 -25.37 19.07
CA ILE A 395 2.74 -23.99 18.85
C ILE A 395 3.09 -23.12 20.05
N SER A 396 3.78 -22.01 19.80
CA SER A 396 4.07 -21.01 20.83
C SER A 396 2.77 -20.44 21.43
N HIS A 397 2.75 -20.25 22.75
CA HIS A 397 1.61 -19.69 23.47
C HIS A 397 1.20 -18.29 22.96
N SER A 398 2.14 -17.50 22.45
CA SER A 398 1.87 -16.17 21.87
C SER A 398 1.01 -16.22 20.61
N PHE A 399 1.00 -17.35 19.91
CA PHE A 399 0.31 -17.51 18.63
C PHE A 399 -1.08 -18.16 18.75
N LEU A 400 -1.43 -18.71 19.92
CA LEU A 400 -2.69 -19.44 20.11
C LEU A 400 -3.93 -18.59 19.75
N LYS A 401 -3.93 -17.30 20.08
CA LYS A 401 -5.00 -16.39 19.64
C LYS A 401 -5.13 -16.36 18.13
N SER A 402 -4.03 -16.18 17.42
CA SER A 402 -4.04 -16.04 15.96
C SER A 402 -4.53 -17.30 15.25
N PHE A 403 -4.38 -18.47 15.88
CA PHE A 403 -4.97 -19.71 15.37
C PHE A 403 -6.47 -19.82 15.66
N ILE A 404 -6.92 -19.50 16.87
CA ILE A 404 -8.28 -19.84 17.33
C ILE A 404 -9.29 -18.72 17.02
N TYR A 405 -8.89 -17.46 17.21
CA TYR A 405 -9.76 -16.30 17.05
C TYR A 405 -10.45 -16.19 15.67
N PRO A 406 -9.77 -16.45 14.52
CA PRO A 406 -10.38 -16.34 13.19
C PRO A 406 -11.65 -17.17 13.03
N TYR A 407 -11.70 -18.39 13.58
CA TYR A 407 -12.86 -19.28 13.45
C TYR A 407 -14.10 -18.68 14.11
N GLY A 408 -13.96 -18.14 15.32
CA GLY A 408 -15.08 -17.47 16.00
C GLY A 408 -15.44 -16.13 15.37
N TYR A 409 -14.47 -15.33 14.95
CA TYR A 409 -14.73 -14.03 14.34
C TYR A 409 -15.46 -14.14 12.99
N LEU A 410 -15.03 -15.07 12.13
CA LEU A 410 -15.65 -15.35 10.82
C LEU A 410 -16.88 -16.26 10.92
N TYR A 411 -17.23 -16.69 12.14
CA TYR A 411 -18.29 -17.66 12.42
C TYR A 411 -18.16 -18.94 11.57
N ALA A 412 -16.91 -19.41 11.39
CA ALA A 412 -16.58 -20.56 10.58
C ALA A 412 -16.30 -21.77 11.48
N GLU A 413 -17.23 -22.73 11.50
CA GLU A 413 -17.04 -23.98 12.24
C GLU A 413 -16.05 -24.90 11.53
N PRO A 414 -14.97 -25.34 12.20
CA PRO A 414 -14.07 -26.35 11.66
C PRO A 414 -14.79 -27.67 11.41
N THR A 415 -14.42 -28.38 10.35
CA THR A 415 -15.00 -29.71 10.05
C THR A 415 -14.73 -30.75 11.15
N ASN A 416 -13.65 -30.60 11.91
CA ASN A 416 -13.37 -31.47 13.06
C ASN A 416 -14.01 -30.91 14.34
N SER A 417 -15.00 -31.62 14.90
CA SER A 417 -15.69 -31.26 16.13
C SER A 417 -14.79 -31.22 17.37
N GLU A 418 -13.67 -31.96 17.37
CA GLU A 418 -12.72 -31.99 18.48
C GLU A 418 -11.86 -30.71 18.58
N PHE A 419 -11.89 -29.85 17.55
CA PHE A 419 -11.07 -28.65 17.48
C PHE A 419 -11.21 -27.77 18.73
N TRP A 420 -12.44 -27.44 19.12
CA TRP A 420 -12.69 -26.54 20.24
C TRP A 420 -12.30 -27.14 21.58
N THR A 421 -12.50 -28.45 21.76
CA THR A 421 -12.14 -29.18 22.98
C THR A 421 -10.63 -29.25 23.17
N LEU A 422 -9.90 -29.64 22.11
CA LEU A 422 -8.44 -29.72 22.15
C LEU A 422 -7.79 -28.34 22.25
N ALA A 423 -8.38 -27.33 21.62
CA ALA A 423 -7.94 -25.94 21.78
C ALA A 423 -8.13 -25.46 23.23
N GLU A 424 -9.21 -25.85 23.91
CA GLU A 424 -9.43 -25.48 25.32
C GLU A 424 -8.36 -26.12 26.22
N GLU A 425 -8.00 -27.37 25.99
CA GLU A 425 -6.92 -28.06 26.74
C GLU A 425 -5.58 -27.32 26.64
N VAL A 426 -5.16 -26.97 25.42
CA VAL A 426 -3.90 -26.24 25.17
C VAL A 426 -3.91 -24.84 25.78
N LEU A 427 -5.06 -24.16 25.73
CA LEU A 427 -5.25 -22.85 26.39
C LEU A 427 -5.17 -22.97 27.91
N LEU A 428 -5.74 -24.03 28.50
CA LEU A 428 -5.70 -24.25 29.94
C LEU A 428 -4.29 -24.52 30.47
N GLU A 429 -3.46 -25.22 29.70
CA GLU A 429 -2.04 -25.46 30.00
C GLU A 429 -1.21 -24.17 29.95
N ASN A 430 -1.53 -23.27 29.02
CA ASN A 430 -0.75 -22.05 28.77
C ASN A 430 -1.40 -20.76 29.30
N CYS A 431 -2.50 -20.85 30.05
CA CYS A 431 -3.34 -19.72 30.49
C CYS A 431 -2.57 -18.60 31.23
N TYR A 432 -1.53 -18.94 32.00
CA TYR A 432 -0.71 -17.96 32.73
C TYR A 432 0.34 -17.24 31.86
N LYS A 433 0.65 -17.78 30.67
CA LYS A 433 1.66 -17.23 29.74
C LYS A 433 1.05 -16.33 28.67
N ILE A 434 -0.27 -16.38 28.49
CA ILE A 434 -1.01 -15.63 27.47
C ILE A 434 -1.50 -14.30 28.06
N ASN A 435 -1.45 -13.23 27.27
CA ASN A 435 -2.01 -11.94 27.67
C ASN A 435 -3.54 -12.03 27.87
N VAL A 436 -4.06 -11.39 28.93
CA VAL A 436 -5.50 -11.37 29.25
C VAL A 436 -6.33 -10.78 28.10
N PHE A 437 -5.79 -9.79 27.38
CA PHE A 437 -6.47 -9.24 26.20
C PHE A 437 -6.65 -10.28 25.09
N ASP A 438 -5.64 -11.13 24.89
CA ASP A 438 -5.69 -12.16 23.85
C ASP A 438 -6.59 -13.31 24.28
N LEU A 439 -6.50 -13.70 25.55
CA LEU A 439 -7.33 -14.75 26.12
C LEU A 439 -8.82 -14.38 26.15
N SER A 440 -9.16 -13.15 26.54
CA SER A 440 -10.56 -12.65 26.46
C SER A 440 -11.07 -12.62 25.02
N SER A 441 -10.22 -12.27 24.05
CA SER A 441 -10.60 -12.30 22.63
C SER A 441 -10.88 -13.72 22.13
N VAL A 442 -10.09 -14.70 22.59
CA VAL A 442 -10.32 -16.13 22.29
C VAL A 442 -11.59 -16.63 22.98
N ILE A 443 -11.84 -16.30 24.25
CA ILE A 443 -13.09 -16.70 24.92
C ILE A 443 -14.31 -16.13 24.18
N LEU A 444 -14.25 -14.86 23.75
CA LEU A 444 -15.30 -14.28 22.90
C LEU A 444 -15.48 -15.05 21.59
N SER A 445 -14.39 -15.51 20.96
CA SER A 445 -14.48 -16.30 19.72
C SER A 445 -15.20 -17.64 19.93
N TYR A 446 -14.97 -18.31 21.07
CA TYR A 446 -15.73 -19.50 21.47
C TYR A 446 -17.23 -19.18 21.62
N ILE A 447 -17.55 -18.10 22.35
CA ILE A 447 -18.93 -17.69 22.60
C ILE A 447 -19.61 -17.32 21.28
N TYR A 448 -18.95 -16.64 20.34
CA TYR A 448 -19.53 -16.36 19.02
C TYR A 448 -20.03 -17.62 18.32
N CYS A 449 -19.26 -18.71 18.37
CA CYS A 449 -19.66 -20.03 17.84
C CYS A 449 -20.66 -20.80 18.72
N GLY A 450 -20.96 -20.34 19.94
CA GLY A 450 -21.85 -21.04 20.87
C GLY A 450 -21.17 -22.17 21.65
N HIS A 451 -19.84 -22.15 21.74
CA HIS A 451 -19.06 -23.02 22.62
C HIS A 451 -18.69 -22.29 23.91
N TYR A 452 -18.78 -22.96 25.07
CA TYR A 452 -18.63 -22.30 26.38
C TYR A 452 -17.52 -22.97 27.22
N PRO A 453 -16.26 -22.49 27.15
CA PRO A 453 -15.13 -23.07 27.86
C PRO A 453 -15.12 -22.66 29.34
N LEU A 454 -16.00 -23.24 30.16
CA LEU A 454 -16.23 -22.85 31.56
C LEU A 454 -14.98 -22.94 32.44
N LYS A 455 -14.09 -23.92 32.18
CA LYS A 455 -12.84 -24.09 32.94
C LYS A 455 -11.86 -22.95 32.67
N LEU A 456 -11.84 -22.45 31.43
CA LEU A 456 -10.99 -21.33 31.05
C LEU A 456 -11.53 -20.02 31.64
N VAL A 457 -12.85 -19.84 31.58
CA VAL A 457 -13.55 -18.69 32.15
C VAL A 457 -13.30 -18.60 33.66
N SER A 458 -13.44 -19.68 34.42
CA SER A 458 -13.23 -19.65 35.88
C SER A 458 -11.82 -19.23 36.28
N LYS A 459 -10.80 -19.56 35.47
CA LYS A 459 -9.42 -19.08 35.69
C LYS A 459 -9.29 -17.58 35.41
N VAL A 460 -9.88 -17.07 34.33
CA VAL A 460 -9.79 -15.66 33.94
C VAL A 460 -10.55 -14.74 34.91
N PHE A 461 -11.69 -15.21 35.45
CA PHE A 461 -12.48 -14.47 36.44
C PHE A 461 -11.99 -14.68 37.88
N SER A 462 -10.84 -15.32 38.09
CA SER A 462 -10.27 -15.46 39.42
C SER A 462 -9.75 -14.10 39.94
N ALA A 463 -9.83 -13.89 41.26
CA ALA A 463 -9.50 -12.61 41.89
C ALA A 463 -8.07 -12.13 41.58
N GLU A 464 -7.13 -13.07 41.44
CA GLU A 464 -5.73 -12.79 41.07
C GLU A 464 -5.58 -12.23 39.66
N TYR A 465 -6.43 -12.66 38.72
CA TYR A 465 -6.41 -12.21 37.34
C TYR A 465 -7.09 -10.87 37.18
N ILE A 466 -8.26 -10.67 37.80
CA ILE A 466 -9.01 -9.41 37.74
C ILE A 466 -8.20 -8.25 38.34
N ALA A 467 -7.49 -8.49 39.45
CA ALA A 467 -6.66 -7.47 40.10
C ALA A 467 -5.52 -6.92 39.23
N LYS A 468 -5.13 -7.64 38.16
CA LYS A 468 -4.06 -7.23 37.23
C LYS A 468 -4.57 -6.41 36.04
N ILE A 469 -5.88 -6.18 35.93
CA ILE A 469 -6.50 -5.57 34.75
C ILE A 469 -6.67 -4.07 34.95
N ASN A 470 -5.81 -3.29 34.28
CA ASN A 470 -5.92 -1.83 34.25
C ASN A 470 -6.46 -1.29 32.91
N ASN A 471 -6.77 -2.15 31.95
CA ASN A 471 -7.20 -1.75 30.61
C ASN A 471 -8.73 -1.82 30.46
N ASN A 472 -9.35 -0.67 30.18
CA ASN A 472 -10.80 -0.53 29.98
C ASN A 472 -11.35 -1.41 28.85
N ASP A 473 -10.58 -1.65 27.78
CA ASP A 473 -11.05 -2.48 26.66
C ASP A 473 -11.09 -3.97 27.02
N VAL A 474 -10.19 -4.40 27.90
CA VAL A 474 -10.22 -5.76 28.45
C VAL A 474 -11.43 -5.93 29.37
N LEU A 475 -11.69 -4.93 30.23
CA LEU A 475 -12.86 -4.94 31.11
C LEU A 475 -14.17 -5.03 30.31
N LYS A 476 -14.33 -4.23 29.25
CA LYS A 476 -15.51 -4.32 28.36
C LYS A 476 -15.73 -5.73 27.81
N LYS A 477 -14.65 -6.37 27.32
CA LYS A 477 -14.71 -7.74 26.82
C LYS A 477 -15.11 -8.73 27.92
N LEU A 478 -14.59 -8.56 29.14
CA LEU A 478 -14.94 -9.42 30.27
C LEU A 478 -16.39 -9.24 30.70
N HIS A 479 -16.91 -8.01 30.74
CA HIS A 479 -18.33 -7.77 31.00
C HIS A 479 -19.23 -8.36 29.91
N LEU A 480 -18.80 -8.27 28.64
CA LEU A 480 -19.49 -8.93 27.54
C LEU A 480 -19.48 -10.45 27.69
N ILE A 481 -18.35 -11.06 28.05
CA ILE A 481 -18.23 -12.51 28.34
C ILE A 481 -19.16 -12.91 29.49
N ASP A 482 -19.12 -12.18 30.61
CA ASP A 482 -19.93 -12.46 31.80
C ASP A 482 -21.42 -12.42 31.48
N THR A 483 -21.84 -11.36 30.79
CA THR A 483 -23.23 -11.16 30.34
C THR A 483 -23.66 -12.24 29.35
N ALA A 484 -22.80 -12.58 28.38
CA ALA A 484 -23.10 -13.60 27.37
C ALA A 484 -23.24 -14.99 28.02
N LEU A 485 -22.33 -15.38 28.90
CA LEU A 485 -22.38 -16.68 29.57
C LEU A 485 -23.56 -16.80 30.52
N SER A 486 -23.92 -15.73 31.24
CA SER A 486 -25.14 -15.70 32.06
C SER A 486 -26.42 -15.86 31.23
N LEU A 487 -26.40 -15.45 29.96
CA LEU A 487 -27.53 -15.60 29.06
C LEU A 487 -27.58 -17.00 28.42
N GLU A 488 -26.45 -17.49 27.90
CA GLU A 488 -26.41 -18.68 27.05
C GLU A 488 -26.15 -19.97 27.82
N CYS A 489 -25.42 -19.91 28.94
CA CYS A 489 -24.96 -21.09 29.67
C CYS A 489 -25.63 -21.23 31.05
N ARG A 490 -26.53 -22.20 31.20
CA ARG A 490 -27.21 -22.50 32.48
C ARG A 490 -26.27 -22.97 33.59
N ALA A 491 -25.13 -23.56 33.23
CA ALA A 491 -24.14 -24.07 34.18
C ALA A 491 -23.19 -22.98 34.70
N TYR A 492 -23.26 -21.76 34.15
CA TYR A 492 -22.46 -20.64 34.60
C TYR A 492 -23.11 -19.98 35.82
N ALA A 493 -22.33 -19.77 36.88
CA ALA A 493 -22.83 -19.23 38.16
C ALA A 493 -22.95 -17.69 38.19
N GLY A 494 -22.58 -17.01 37.09
CA GLY A 494 -22.53 -15.54 37.02
C GLY A 494 -23.89 -14.85 36.80
N PRO A 495 -23.93 -13.51 36.82
CA PRO A 495 -22.80 -12.61 36.56
C PRO A 495 -21.86 -12.47 37.76
N LEU A 496 -20.56 -12.59 37.50
CA LEU A 496 -19.50 -12.54 38.52
C LEU A 496 -18.92 -11.13 38.71
N LEU A 497 -19.09 -10.25 37.72
CA LEU A 497 -18.63 -8.86 37.78
C LEU A 497 -19.73 -7.92 38.29
N ALA A 498 -19.32 -6.81 38.90
CA ALA A 498 -20.24 -5.74 39.28
C ALA A 498 -20.90 -5.12 38.03
N LYS A 499 -22.09 -4.53 38.20
CA LYS A 499 -22.80 -3.88 37.09
C LYS A 499 -21.98 -2.75 36.48
N ASP A 500 -22.04 -2.65 35.16
CA ASP A 500 -21.39 -1.65 34.30
C ASP A 500 -21.92 -0.22 34.51
N GLN A 501 -21.68 0.37 35.68
CA GLN A 501 -22.10 1.75 35.98
C GLN A 501 -21.16 2.81 35.38
N TRP A 502 -20.03 2.40 34.79
CA TRP A 502 -18.89 3.27 34.46
C TRP A 502 -18.66 3.47 32.95
N PHE A 503 -19.49 2.89 32.09
CA PHE A 503 -19.31 2.97 30.64
C PHE A 503 -20.22 4.04 30.01
N LYS A 504 -19.63 4.79 29.07
CA LYS A 504 -20.28 5.82 28.25
C LYS A 504 -21.52 5.25 27.54
N PRO A 505 -22.54 6.09 27.23
CA PRO A 505 -23.67 5.65 26.41
C PRO A 505 -23.15 5.09 25.08
N VAL A 506 -23.62 3.89 24.71
CA VAL A 506 -23.29 3.26 23.43
C VAL A 506 -23.93 4.09 22.34
N LEU A 507 -23.11 4.61 21.42
CA LEU A 507 -23.59 5.41 20.30
C LEU A 507 -23.98 4.50 19.15
N GLN A 508 -25.13 4.77 18.54
CA GLN A 508 -25.52 4.13 17.29
C GLN A 508 -24.62 4.61 16.14
N ASP A 509 -24.22 3.71 15.24
CA ASP A 509 -23.48 4.06 14.03
C ASP A 509 -24.26 5.11 13.22
N THR A 510 -23.57 6.16 12.80
CA THR A 510 -24.18 7.31 12.11
C THR A 510 -24.82 6.92 10.78
N ARG A 511 -24.28 5.92 10.07
CA ARG A 511 -24.85 5.39 8.82
C ARG A 511 -26.19 4.73 9.10
N ILE A 512 -26.27 3.94 10.18
CA ILE A 512 -27.50 3.28 10.61
C ILE A 512 -28.54 4.33 11.02
N LYS A 513 -28.16 5.27 11.89
CA LYS A 513 -29.06 6.35 12.31
C LYS A 513 -29.66 7.09 11.11
N ASN A 514 -28.82 7.48 10.14
CA ASN A 514 -29.24 8.22 8.95
C ASN A 514 -30.22 7.42 8.06
N ILE A 515 -30.03 6.09 7.93
CA ILE A 515 -30.96 5.29 7.13
C ILE A 515 -32.26 5.04 7.91
N VAL A 516 -32.19 4.84 9.24
CA VAL A 516 -33.35 4.69 10.11
C VAL A 516 -34.26 5.91 10.00
N ASP A 517 -33.71 7.12 10.13
CA ASP A 517 -34.46 8.38 10.01
C ASP A 517 -35.18 8.52 8.66
N LYS A 518 -34.67 7.87 7.61
CA LYS A 518 -35.26 7.91 6.26
C LYS A 518 -36.34 6.86 6.02
N ILE A 519 -36.25 5.70 6.66
CA ILE A 519 -37.16 4.56 6.44
C ILE A 519 -38.23 4.42 7.52
N ILE A 520 -38.16 5.23 8.59
CA ILE A 520 -39.04 5.10 9.75
C ILE A 520 -40.52 5.19 9.37
N ASP A 521 -40.88 6.09 8.44
CA ASP A 521 -42.25 6.26 7.96
C ASP A 521 -42.74 5.03 7.17
N ASN A 522 -41.86 4.41 6.37
CA ASN A 522 -42.14 3.16 5.65
C ASN A 522 -42.27 1.96 6.60
N ILE A 523 -41.50 1.94 7.69
CA ILE A 523 -41.64 0.91 8.72
C ILE A 523 -43.01 1.06 9.41
N VAL A 524 -43.41 2.28 9.72
CA VAL A 524 -44.73 2.58 10.30
C VAL A 524 -45.87 2.23 9.34
N SER A 525 -45.73 2.48 8.03
CA SER A 525 -46.74 2.09 7.03
C SER A 525 -46.93 0.58 6.93
N VAL A 526 -45.85 -0.19 7.03
CA VAL A 526 -45.86 -1.66 6.95
C VAL A 526 -46.48 -2.33 8.19
N ILE A 527 -46.22 -1.80 9.37
CA ILE A 527 -46.62 -2.41 10.66
C ILE A 527 -48.02 -1.97 11.09
N GLY A 528 -48.44 -0.75 10.72
CA GLY A 528 -49.69 -0.15 11.16
C GLY A 528 -49.59 0.52 12.55
N VAL A 529 -50.61 1.34 12.88
CA VAL A 529 -50.63 2.28 14.03
C VAL A 529 -50.63 1.59 15.42
N SER A 530 -50.82 0.27 15.49
CA SER A 530 -51.00 -0.44 16.76
C SER A 530 -49.72 -0.71 17.56
N GLU A 531 -48.53 -0.66 16.94
CA GLU A 531 -47.25 -0.94 17.61
C GLU A 531 -46.47 0.35 17.90
N LYS A 532 -45.89 0.45 19.10
CA LYS A 532 -44.99 1.57 19.44
C LYS A 532 -43.59 1.26 18.92
N LEU A 533 -42.92 2.25 18.33
CA LEU A 533 -41.56 2.14 17.81
C LEU A 533 -40.58 2.94 18.68
N SER A 534 -39.39 2.40 18.92
CA SER A 534 -38.29 3.13 19.54
C SER A 534 -36.98 2.81 18.84
N THR A 535 -36.16 3.82 18.64
CA THR A 535 -34.85 3.71 17.97
C THR A 535 -33.72 3.71 18.99
N ALA A 536 -32.61 3.01 18.68
CA ALA A 536 -31.40 2.97 19.49
C ALA A 536 -31.64 2.56 20.96
N VAL A 537 -32.29 1.41 21.15
CA VAL A 537 -32.67 0.90 22.48
C VAL A 537 -31.54 0.06 23.07
N VAL A 538 -31.00 0.50 24.21
CA VAL A 538 -30.03 -0.29 24.99
C VAL A 538 -30.78 -1.21 25.94
N LEU A 539 -30.40 -2.49 25.97
CA LEU A 539 -30.98 -3.47 26.89
C LEU A 539 -30.63 -3.15 28.35
N PRO A 540 -31.60 -2.97 29.25
CA PRO A 540 -31.33 -2.63 30.64
C PRO A 540 -30.79 -3.84 31.42
N ASN A 541 -29.81 -3.60 32.29
CA ASN A 541 -29.05 -4.61 33.06
C ASN A 541 -28.09 -5.49 32.24
N PHE A 542 -27.85 -5.16 30.97
CA PHE A 542 -26.79 -5.75 30.15
C PHE A 542 -25.57 -4.83 30.12
N CYS A 543 -24.43 -5.36 29.67
CA CYS A 543 -23.22 -4.55 29.52
C CYS A 543 -23.40 -3.47 28.45
N SER A 544 -22.76 -2.32 28.65
CA SER A 544 -22.79 -1.18 27.71
C SER A 544 -21.89 -1.46 26.49
N ASP A 545 -22.37 -2.33 25.61
CA ASP A 545 -21.70 -2.76 24.38
C ASP A 545 -22.63 -2.65 23.16
N GLU A 546 -22.05 -2.46 21.96
CA GLU A 546 -22.78 -2.39 20.68
C GLU A 546 -23.59 -3.66 20.38
N THR A 547 -23.17 -4.79 20.95
CA THR A 547 -23.89 -6.07 20.90
C THR A 547 -25.32 -5.93 21.44
N TYR A 548 -25.53 -5.14 22.50
CA TYR A 548 -26.81 -5.01 23.19
C TYR A 548 -27.56 -3.71 22.88
N LEU A 549 -27.10 -2.98 21.86
CA LEU A 549 -27.83 -1.87 21.26
C LEU A 549 -28.75 -2.41 20.14
N ILE A 550 -30.06 -2.22 20.26
CA ILE A 550 -31.04 -2.54 19.22
C ILE A 550 -31.29 -1.31 18.37
N ASP A 551 -31.22 -1.45 17.05
CA ASP A 551 -31.39 -0.31 16.13
C ASP A 551 -32.82 0.22 16.14
N ILE A 552 -33.80 -0.67 16.00
CA ILE A 552 -35.23 -0.36 16.10
C ILE A 552 -35.92 -1.46 16.90
N MET A 553 -36.71 -1.08 17.89
CA MET A 553 -37.52 -1.95 18.72
C MET A 553 -39.00 -1.67 18.49
N LEU A 554 -39.76 -2.72 18.21
CA LEU A 554 -41.21 -2.70 18.08
C LEU A 554 -41.85 -3.33 19.32
N TYR A 555 -42.77 -2.61 19.95
CA TYR A 555 -43.52 -3.10 21.12
C TYR A 555 -44.91 -3.59 20.69
N PRO A 556 -45.37 -4.75 21.19
CA PRO A 556 -46.69 -5.27 20.86
C PRO A 556 -47.79 -4.31 21.33
N GLY A 557 -48.79 -4.09 20.47
CA GLY A 557 -49.96 -3.29 20.79
C GLY A 557 -50.91 -4.00 21.76
N GLY A 558 -50.85 -3.66 23.04
CA GLY A 558 -51.79 -4.14 24.06
C GLY A 558 -51.99 -3.11 25.19
N PRO A 559 -53.20 -2.99 25.76
CA PRO A 559 -53.45 -2.09 26.88
C PRO A 559 -52.90 -2.73 28.16
N GLY A 560 -51.75 -2.24 28.63
CA GLY A 560 -51.22 -2.58 29.95
C GLY A 560 -50.13 -3.65 29.93
N ASN A 561 -48.89 -3.20 29.75
CA ASN A 561 -47.79 -3.53 30.67
C ASN A 561 -46.64 -2.57 30.36
N SER A 562 -46.55 -1.51 31.16
CA SER A 562 -45.48 -0.50 31.14
C SER A 562 -44.13 -1.02 31.66
N THR A 563 -43.99 -2.33 31.88
CA THR A 563 -42.76 -2.95 32.36
C THR A 563 -42.48 -4.21 31.56
N PHE A 564 -41.71 -4.07 30.48
CA PHE A 564 -41.10 -5.21 29.78
C PHE A 564 -40.28 -6.00 30.80
N ASN A 565 -40.66 -7.25 31.08
CA ASN A 565 -39.90 -8.09 31.98
C ASN A 565 -38.75 -8.76 31.23
N TRP A 566 -37.62 -8.06 31.17
CA TRP A 566 -36.37 -8.51 30.54
C TRP A 566 -35.83 -9.85 31.06
N LYS A 567 -36.37 -10.36 32.17
CA LYS A 567 -35.90 -11.58 32.85
C LYS A 567 -36.75 -12.82 32.56
N SER A 568 -37.90 -12.69 31.91
CA SER A 568 -38.78 -13.84 31.67
C SER A 568 -38.43 -14.56 30.37
N GLN A 569 -37.77 -15.72 30.48
CA GLN A 569 -37.53 -16.64 29.35
C GLN A 569 -38.79 -17.42 28.92
N SER A 570 -39.86 -17.40 29.72
CA SER A 570 -41.02 -18.29 29.55
C SER A 570 -42.15 -17.72 28.69
N ILE A 571 -42.12 -16.42 28.37
CA ILE A 571 -43.15 -15.76 27.56
C ILE A 571 -42.49 -15.27 26.29
N ARG A 572 -42.91 -15.81 25.13
CA ARG A 572 -42.56 -15.25 23.81
C ARG A 572 -43.11 -13.82 23.79
N ASN A 573 -42.23 -12.86 24.03
CA ASN A 573 -42.59 -11.47 24.08
C ASN A 573 -42.90 -11.04 22.63
N GLY A 574 -44.07 -10.48 22.38
CA GLY A 574 -44.48 -10.07 21.02
C GLY A 574 -43.58 -9.02 20.37
N SER A 575 -42.59 -8.50 21.11
CA SER A 575 -41.64 -7.49 20.66
C SER A 575 -40.72 -7.99 19.54
N THR A 576 -40.45 -7.09 18.60
CA THR A 576 -39.59 -7.36 17.45
C THR A 576 -38.39 -6.41 17.50
N ALA A 577 -37.20 -6.97 17.52
CA ALA A 577 -35.95 -6.25 17.36
C ALA A 577 -35.55 -6.28 15.87
N ILE A 578 -35.44 -5.12 15.25
CA ILE A 578 -34.93 -4.96 13.90
C ILE A 578 -33.47 -4.53 14.01
N LEU A 579 -32.59 -5.29 13.36
CA LEU A 579 -31.15 -5.02 13.28
C LEU A 579 -30.78 -4.66 11.85
N ILE A 580 -30.01 -3.58 11.69
CA ILE A 580 -29.52 -3.14 10.38
C ILE A 580 -28.04 -3.49 10.28
N HIS A 581 -27.71 -4.37 9.34
CA HIS A 581 -26.35 -4.86 9.14
C HIS A 581 -25.63 -4.05 8.06
N LEU A 582 -24.51 -3.45 8.45
CA LEU A 582 -23.61 -2.73 7.56
C LEU A 582 -22.79 -3.72 6.73
N PRO A 583 -22.21 -3.31 5.58
CA PRO A 583 -21.29 -4.17 4.82
C PRO A 583 -20.14 -4.71 5.69
N ASP A 584 -19.71 -3.95 6.70
CA ASP A 584 -18.66 -4.35 7.63
C ASP A 584 -19.07 -5.50 8.57
N HIS A 585 -20.36 -5.79 8.68
CA HIS A 585 -20.91 -6.86 9.52
C HIS A 585 -20.93 -8.22 8.82
N TYR A 586 -20.65 -8.25 7.52
CA TYR A 586 -20.63 -9.45 6.70
C TYR A 586 -19.21 -9.90 6.39
N CYS A 587 -19.10 -11.19 6.05
CA CYS A 587 -17.97 -11.70 5.30
C CYS A 587 -17.89 -11.05 3.91
N SER A 588 -16.77 -11.24 3.24
CA SER A 588 -16.52 -10.77 1.86
C SER A 588 -17.59 -11.20 0.83
N ASP A 589 -18.29 -12.30 1.09
CA ASP A 589 -19.44 -12.77 0.29
C ASP A 589 -20.70 -11.89 0.42
N ASN A 590 -20.73 -10.98 1.41
CA ASN A 590 -21.89 -10.15 1.76
C ASN A 590 -23.17 -10.96 2.10
N GLU A 591 -22.99 -12.20 2.54
CA GLU A 591 -24.06 -13.13 2.89
C GLU A 591 -23.98 -13.54 4.37
N GLN A 592 -22.80 -13.99 4.80
CA GLN A 592 -22.62 -14.53 6.14
C GLN A 592 -22.27 -13.41 7.13
N LEU A 593 -22.99 -13.37 8.26
CA LEU A 593 -22.68 -12.43 9.35
C LEU A 593 -21.45 -12.90 10.13
N LEU A 594 -20.66 -11.93 10.59
CA LEU A 594 -19.54 -12.18 11.48
C LEU A 594 -20.03 -12.64 12.87
N GLY A 595 -19.17 -13.36 13.59
CA GLY A 595 -19.42 -13.93 14.92
C GLY A 595 -20.11 -12.99 15.92
N PRO A 596 -19.65 -11.74 16.09
CA PRO A 596 -20.31 -10.78 17.00
C PRO A 596 -21.78 -10.52 16.64
N GLN A 597 -22.10 -10.44 15.34
CA GLN A 597 -23.46 -10.16 14.86
C GLN A 597 -24.36 -11.39 14.93
N VAL A 598 -23.78 -12.58 14.72
CA VAL A 598 -24.48 -13.84 14.95
C VAL A 598 -24.81 -14.02 16.43
N MET A 599 -23.86 -13.76 17.32
CA MET A 599 -24.07 -13.78 18.77
C MET A 599 -25.15 -12.78 19.19
N LYS A 600 -25.11 -11.53 18.69
CA LYS A 600 -26.15 -10.53 18.91
C LYS A 600 -27.54 -11.04 18.55
N LYS A 601 -27.71 -11.62 17.34
CA LYS A 601 -28.99 -12.21 16.92
C LYS A 601 -29.43 -13.35 17.85
N ARG A 602 -28.50 -14.23 18.23
CA ARG A 602 -28.77 -15.37 19.11
C ARG A 602 -29.22 -14.91 20.50
N HIS A 603 -28.55 -13.93 21.07
CA HIS A 603 -28.89 -13.36 22.39
C HIS A 603 -30.29 -12.76 22.41
N LEU A 604 -30.64 -11.95 21.40
CA LEU A 604 -31.98 -11.35 21.33
C LEU A 604 -33.08 -12.41 21.21
N LYS A 605 -32.82 -13.51 20.47
CA LYS A 605 -33.73 -14.66 20.40
C LYS A 605 -33.88 -15.38 21.74
N ILE A 606 -32.79 -15.56 22.50
CA ILE A 606 -32.82 -16.19 23.84
C ILE A 606 -33.66 -15.33 24.81
N LEU A 607 -33.63 -14.00 24.66
CA LEU A 607 -34.48 -13.07 25.41
C LEU A 607 -35.96 -13.06 24.99
N GLY A 608 -36.35 -13.95 24.05
CA GLY A 608 -37.74 -14.12 23.63
C GLY A 608 -38.22 -13.05 22.63
N MET A 609 -37.31 -12.30 22.00
CA MET A 609 -37.66 -11.32 20.96
C MET A 609 -37.67 -11.97 19.57
N ARG A 610 -38.55 -11.47 18.70
CA ARG A 610 -38.44 -11.72 17.25
C ARG A 610 -37.31 -10.87 16.68
N VAL A 611 -36.44 -11.44 15.86
CA VAL A 611 -35.27 -10.73 15.33
C VAL A 611 -35.36 -10.62 13.81
N VAL A 612 -35.50 -9.41 13.32
CA VAL A 612 -35.48 -9.06 11.88
C VAL A 612 -34.09 -8.55 11.54
N SER A 613 -33.51 -9.02 10.44
CA SER A 613 -32.20 -8.58 9.96
C SER A 613 -32.35 -7.91 8.60
N LEU A 614 -31.97 -6.64 8.50
CA LEU A 614 -32.03 -5.87 7.25
C LEU A 614 -30.61 -5.55 6.77
N LYS A 615 -30.35 -5.73 5.47
CA LYS A 615 -29.10 -5.30 4.84
C LYS A 615 -29.10 -3.79 4.57
N TYR A 616 -28.09 -3.07 5.07
CA TYR A 616 -27.92 -1.64 4.81
C TYR A 616 -27.79 -1.33 3.31
N SER A 617 -27.06 -2.14 2.54
CA SER A 617 -26.85 -1.93 1.11
C SER A 617 -28.17 -1.93 0.33
N LEU A 618 -29.08 -2.86 0.63
CA LEU A 618 -30.40 -2.92 0.02
C LEU A 618 -31.28 -1.72 0.40
N LEU A 619 -31.29 -1.35 1.69
CA LEU A 619 -32.03 -0.18 2.15
C LEU A 619 -31.53 1.11 1.47
N SER A 620 -30.21 1.27 1.37
CA SER A 620 -29.60 2.39 0.67
C SER A 620 -29.94 2.39 -0.82
N GLN A 621 -29.94 1.22 -1.46
CA GLN A 621 -30.29 1.08 -2.88
C GLN A 621 -31.74 1.51 -3.14
N PHE A 622 -32.71 0.98 -2.39
CA PHE A 622 -34.12 1.35 -2.54
C PHE A 622 -34.36 2.85 -2.32
N TYR A 623 -33.67 3.43 -1.33
CA TYR A 623 -33.75 4.87 -1.07
C TYR A 623 -33.18 5.70 -2.23
N THR A 624 -32.01 5.33 -2.76
CA THR A 624 -31.37 6.03 -3.89
C THR A 624 -32.16 5.87 -5.19
N SER A 625 -32.81 4.73 -5.41
CA SER A 625 -33.67 4.48 -6.58
C SER A 625 -35.09 5.03 -6.44
N HIS A 626 -35.44 5.62 -5.30
CA HIS A 626 -36.81 6.06 -4.96
C HIS A 626 -37.86 4.95 -5.11
N ASP A 627 -37.49 3.69 -4.88
CA ASP A 627 -38.37 2.53 -4.98
C ASP A 627 -39.05 2.24 -3.64
N THR A 628 -40.07 3.05 -3.33
CA THR A 628 -40.89 2.89 -2.12
C THR A 628 -41.68 1.58 -2.07
N PRO A 629 -42.32 1.06 -3.15
CA PRO A 629 -43.03 -0.21 -3.06
C PRO A 629 -42.07 -1.40 -2.88
N GLY A 630 -40.89 -1.36 -3.52
CA GLY A 630 -39.84 -2.37 -3.31
C GLY A 630 -39.34 -2.40 -1.86
N LEU A 631 -39.12 -1.22 -1.27
CA LEU A 631 -38.76 -1.10 0.15
C LEU A 631 -39.83 -1.69 1.07
N GLU A 632 -41.11 -1.36 0.88
CA GLU A 632 -42.19 -1.87 1.71
C GLU A 632 -42.36 -3.38 1.59
N ASN A 633 -42.23 -3.94 0.38
CA ASN A 633 -42.27 -5.38 0.16
C ASN A 633 -41.10 -6.09 0.85
N TYR A 634 -39.88 -5.55 0.73
CA TYR A 634 -38.71 -6.09 1.41
C TYR A 634 -38.84 -6.06 2.94
N LEU A 635 -39.41 -4.98 3.49
CA LEU A 635 -39.70 -4.87 4.92
C LEU A 635 -40.74 -5.89 5.37
N LYS A 636 -41.84 -6.05 4.61
CA LYS A 636 -42.89 -7.06 4.88
C LYS A 636 -42.31 -8.46 4.88
N GLU A 637 -41.59 -8.83 3.83
CA GLU A 637 -40.96 -10.14 3.70
C GLU A 637 -39.97 -10.40 4.84
N SER A 638 -39.14 -9.42 5.17
CA SER A 638 -38.16 -9.53 6.27
C SER A 638 -38.83 -9.71 7.63
N ILE A 639 -39.96 -9.06 7.87
CA ILE A 639 -40.75 -9.19 9.11
C ILE A 639 -41.49 -10.54 9.13
N GLU A 640 -42.03 -11.01 8.01
CA GLU A 640 -42.69 -12.31 7.90
C GLU A 640 -41.72 -13.48 8.09
N ASN A 641 -40.55 -13.43 7.45
CA ASN A 641 -39.48 -14.41 7.61
C ASN A 641 -38.94 -14.49 9.05
N SER A 642 -39.20 -13.48 9.90
CA SER A 642 -38.85 -13.51 11.32
C SER A 642 -39.89 -14.19 12.23
N LYS A 643 -41.07 -14.54 11.69
CA LYS A 643 -42.15 -15.22 12.43
C LYS A 643 -41.95 -16.75 12.48
N THR A 644 -41.19 -17.31 11.54
CA THR A 644 -40.72 -18.70 11.51
C THR A 644 -39.45 -18.85 12.35
#